data_AF-A0A9E2VXF9-F1
#
_entry.id   AF-A0A9E2VXF9-F1
#
_cell.length_a   1.000
_cell.length_b   1.000
_cell.length_c   1.000
_cell.angle_alpha   90.00
_cell.angle_beta   90.00
_cell.angle_gamma   90.00
#
_symmetry.space_group_name_H-M   'P 1'
#
loop_
_entity.id
_entity.type
_entity.pdbx_description
1 polymer ?
#
loop_
_entity_poly.entity_id
_entity_poly.type
_entity_poly.pdbx_seq_one_letter_code
_entity_poly.pdbx_strand_id
1 'polypeptide(L)'
;MALSRRGVATTLIGSLLLVSLTPLSASAALPRAVVANSLPLPTGVHVVTQSLRTTFDVTLAGRDPSGLSAFLTSLYQPSSPNFHHFITPSQFAHRFGASAATVNHVSQYLRHFGLVVSAPDTGHILVHVTGTTSQISSAFATQVDTVRRANGTLTAHFRAAASLPVAVAHDVTAVVGLSSVVQPSATVSSRSVNHVTTPTSCPSAGTVSNSPNSLGGYPVAAQAQLYGLNTAWAKGINGAGQTIAVYELGLVDTADTNVFFSCYHLSPSITTVNVDGGATGALNDEATMDVEEVAALAPGAALQVYSGPNTSSGPVDIYSRIANDNTASIVTTSWGDCELDPAGATTAENQIFQQMAAQGQTVIAAAGDAGSSDCVGITSKNPVPTVDDPASQPLVTGVGALTVNTISPLNEKVWNSGPNSASGGGQSVVWSRPSWQVAPGITSAYTGRLVPDLSVMGDPASGFIQYFTGNSTGTVTCTSSCSAGWGSIGGTSIGAPLVSALVATAAQACSTSRLGLINPTLYSINSSGTAYNDVTVGSNDAYAGRSGDPGVYSAGPGFDLASGLGSPTPNFLFQLCPTTPSQTRAQSYVAPTSTVGKYAVLSLSLHSTAGTALANSQVVVSAVSSAGGTPGIDGPATTKSTATTTVNVSTDPQGYARIDIASLVPGKVAITISYNGATIVSTEVTFKEQPLSSQLPTRVHVSSLRPAPGGLTVVVAAPTPGSPPVSRFQVSVNNGRSWTSFSTASRRVTLRSLHSGSSYSVVVRAVNGNGNGPWTRVGPVVAGR
;
A
#
# COMPACT_ATOMS: atom_id res chain seq x y z
N MET A 1 -91.77 -4.55 -52.17
CA MET A 1 -91.82 -5.95 -51.68
C MET A 1 -91.86 -6.87 -52.88
N ALA A 2 -90.96 -7.80 -53.17
CA ALA A 2 -89.63 -8.13 -52.65
C ALA A 2 -88.90 -8.84 -53.84
N LEU A 3 -87.65 -8.45 -54.10
CA LEU A 3 -86.83 -8.84 -55.27
C LEU A 3 -86.40 -10.32 -55.20
N SER A 4 -86.61 -11.14 -56.25
CA SER A 4 -85.84 -11.27 -57.51
C SER A 4 -84.43 -11.87 -57.30
N ARG A 5 -84.26 -13.18 -57.48
CA ARG A 5 -83.87 -13.93 -58.72
C ARG A 5 -82.37 -13.90 -59.07
N ARG A 6 -81.83 -15.13 -59.11
CA ARG A 6 -80.96 -15.78 -60.13
C ARG A 6 -79.58 -15.18 -60.47
N GLY A 7 -78.59 -16.06 -60.57
CA GLY A 7 -77.47 -15.90 -61.50
C GLY A 7 -76.23 -16.71 -61.13
N VAL A 8 -75.89 -17.70 -61.95
CA VAL A 8 -74.66 -18.52 -61.92
C VAL A 8 -73.49 -17.75 -62.55
N ALA A 9 -72.25 -17.91 -62.03
CA ALA A 9 -71.04 -18.29 -62.79
C ALA A 9 -69.68 -17.86 -62.15
N THR A 10 -68.76 -18.84 -62.08
CA THR A 10 -67.27 -18.77 -62.16
C THR A 10 -66.44 -17.83 -61.26
N THR A 11 -65.43 -18.40 -60.60
CA THR A 11 -64.23 -17.62 -60.19
C THR A 11 -62.95 -18.47 -60.17
N LEU A 12 -61.89 -17.84 -60.65
CA LEU A 12 -60.53 -18.32 -60.93
C LEU A 12 -59.78 -18.88 -59.71
N ILE A 13 -58.91 -19.86 -59.97
CA ILE A 13 -57.85 -20.33 -59.06
C ILE A 13 -56.61 -19.45 -59.28
N GLY A 14 -56.22 -18.67 -58.27
CA GLY A 14 -54.97 -17.91 -58.22
C GLY A 14 -53.91 -18.65 -57.40
N SER A 15 -52.78 -18.98 -58.01
CA SER A 15 -51.63 -19.62 -57.38
C SER A 15 -50.87 -18.63 -56.48
N LEU A 16 -50.81 -18.92 -55.17
CA LEU A 16 -49.98 -18.18 -54.22
C LEU A 16 -48.54 -18.75 -54.23
N LEU A 17 -47.56 -17.92 -54.64
CA LEU A 17 -46.14 -18.19 -54.43
C LEU A 17 -45.82 -18.08 -52.93
N LEU A 18 -45.43 -19.18 -52.29
CA LEU A 18 -44.77 -19.18 -50.98
C LEU A 18 -43.31 -18.79 -51.15
N VAL A 19 -42.95 -17.56 -50.78
CA VAL A 19 -41.56 -17.15 -50.57
C VAL A 19 -41.12 -17.70 -49.21
N SER A 20 -40.23 -18.69 -49.23
CA SER A 20 -39.56 -19.20 -48.03
C SER A 20 -38.60 -18.12 -47.50
N LEU A 21 -39.05 -17.34 -46.52
CA LEU A 21 -38.18 -16.51 -45.68
C LEU A 21 -37.31 -17.44 -44.83
N THR A 22 -36.03 -17.56 -45.19
CA THR A 22 -35.03 -18.09 -44.27
C THR A 22 -34.96 -17.16 -43.06
N PRO A 23 -35.09 -17.66 -41.82
CA PRO A 23 -34.90 -16.81 -40.66
C PRO A 23 -33.47 -16.29 -40.68
N LEU A 24 -33.29 -14.96 -40.67
CA LEU A 24 -32.01 -14.36 -40.36
C LEU A 24 -31.55 -14.97 -39.03
N SER A 25 -30.43 -15.69 -39.05
CA SER A 25 -29.74 -16.10 -37.83
C SER A 25 -29.50 -14.84 -37.01
N ALA A 26 -30.24 -14.68 -35.91
CA ALA A 26 -29.93 -13.68 -34.90
C ALA A 26 -28.51 -13.97 -34.42
N SER A 27 -27.55 -13.13 -34.83
CA SER A 27 -26.18 -13.22 -34.33
C SER A 27 -26.26 -13.04 -32.82
N ALA A 28 -25.98 -14.10 -32.07
CA ALA A 28 -26.00 -14.05 -30.62
C ALA A 28 -25.08 -12.91 -30.17
N ALA A 29 -25.61 -11.94 -29.42
CA ALA A 29 -24.83 -10.84 -28.91
C ALA A 29 -23.62 -11.41 -28.12
N LEU A 30 -22.41 -10.95 -28.46
CA LEU A 30 -21.20 -11.39 -27.77
C LEU A 30 -21.33 -11.13 -26.27
N PRO A 31 -20.88 -12.06 -25.40
CA PRO A 31 -20.87 -11.82 -23.96
C PRO A 31 -19.99 -10.59 -23.66
N ARG A 32 -20.45 -9.76 -22.73
CA ARG A 32 -19.79 -8.50 -22.35
C ARG A 32 -19.43 -8.50 -20.86
N ALA A 33 -18.36 -7.81 -20.51
CA ALA A 33 -17.94 -7.57 -19.13
C ALA A 33 -17.88 -6.06 -18.86
N VAL A 34 -18.21 -5.66 -17.63
CA VAL A 34 -18.13 -4.28 -17.18
C VAL A 34 -16.67 -3.86 -17.03
N VAL A 35 -16.33 -2.68 -17.56
CA VAL A 35 -14.96 -2.12 -17.53
C VAL A 35 -14.88 -0.74 -16.89
N ALA A 36 -16.03 -0.07 -16.71
CA ALA A 36 -16.13 1.14 -15.90
C ALA A 36 -17.56 1.26 -15.35
N ASN A 37 -17.67 1.79 -14.14
CA ASN A 37 -18.94 2.06 -13.48
C ASN A 37 -19.36 3.52 -13.71
N SER A 38 -20.61 3.82 -13.38
CA SER A 38 -21.17 5.18 -13.44
C SER A 38 -21.49 5.68 -12.03
N LEU A 39 -21.24 6.96 -11.79
CA LEU A 39 -21.72 7.67 -10.61
C LEU A 39 -23.08 8.35 -10.87
N PRO A 40 -23.92 8.55 -9.85
CA PRO A 40 -25.02 9.51 -9.95
C PRO A 40 -24.49 10.92 -10.26
N LEU A 41 -25.28 11.74 -10.96
CA LEU A 41 -24.92 13.14 -11.17
C LEU A 41 -24.99 13.92 -9.84
N PRO A 42 -23.92 14.62 -9.45
CA PRO A 42 -23.92 15.52 -8.30
C PRO A 42 -24.86 16.71 -8.50
N THR A 43 -25.22 17.34 -7.39
CA THR A 43 -26.01 18.59 -7.39
C THR A 43 -25.30 19.68 -8.22
N GLY A 44 -26.04 20.39 -9.07
CA GLY A 44 -25.51 21.45 -9.93
C GLY A 44 -24.85 20.97 -11.23
N VAL A 45 -24.79 19.65 -11.47
CA VAL A 45 -24.40 19.07 -12.76
C VAL A 45 -25.66 18.73 -13.55
N HIS A 46 -25.73 19.20 -14.80
CA HIS A 46 -26.91 19.01 -15.65
C HIS A 46 -26.54 18.43 -17.01
N VAL A 47 -27.33 17.45 -17.47
CA VAL A 47 -27.23 16.93 -18.85
C VAL A 47 -27.60 18.04 -19.84
N VAL A 48 -26.80 18.18 -20.90
CA VAL A 48 -27.05 19.14 -21.98
C VAL A 48 -27.10 18.44 -23.34
N THR A 49 -27.98 18.94 -24.22
CA THR A 49 -28.15 18.39 -25.57
C THR A 49 -27.09 18.96 -26.51
N GLN A 50 -25.83 18.53 -26.32
CA GLN A 50 -24.70 18.94 -27.14
C GLN A 50 -23.78 17.74 -27.40
N SER A 51 -23.30 17.56 -28.63
CA SER A 51 -22.26 16.58 -28.92
C SER A 51 -20.92 17.10 -28.38
N LEU A 52 -20.24 16.29 -27.58
CA LEU A 52 -18.90 16.60 -27.06
C LEU A 52 -17.89 15.63 -27.68
N ARG A 53 -16.77 16.18 -28.16
CA ARG A 53 -15.57 15.40 -28.47
C ARG A 53 -14.62 15.53 -27.29
N THR A 54 -14.28 14.42 -26.66
CA THR A 54 -13.43 14.38 -25.46
C THR A 54 -12.31 13.37 -25.61
N THR A 55 -11.26 13.56 -24.82
CA THR A 55 -10.21 12.57 -24.57
C THR A 55 -10.49 11.86 -23.25
N PHE A 56 -10.09 10.58 -23.18
CA PHE A 56 -10.18 9.71 -22.02
C PHE A 56 -9.12 8.61 -22.14
N ASP A 57 -8.84 7.88 -21.06
CA ASP A 57 -7.81 6.84 -21.04
C ASP A 57 -8.41 5.45 -20.94
N VAL A 58 -7.74 4.53 -21.62
CA VAL A 58 -7.96 3.10 -21.44
C VAL A 58 -6.69 2.49 -20.89
N THR A 59 -6.78 2.03 -19.64
CA THR A 59 -5.69 1.34 -18.96
C THR A 59 -5.69 -0.12 -19.37
N LEU A 60 -4.50 -0.64 -19.66
CA LEU A 60 -4.28 -1.94 -20.28
C LEU A 60 -3.85 -2.98 -19.26
N ALA A 61 -4.27 -4.22 -19.47
CA ALA A 61 -3.80 -5.35 -18.68
C ALA A 61 -2.31 -5.63 -18.91
N GLY A 62 -1.55 -5.68 -17.81
CA GLY A 62 -0.15 -6.10 -17.83
C GLY A 62 0.02 -7.60 -18.09
N ARG A 63 1.21 -8.01 -18.55
CA ARG A 63 1.45 -9.40 -18.99
C ARG A 63 1.79 -10.39 -17.85
N ASP A 64 2.28 -9.90 -16.72
CA ASP A 64 2.70 -10.74 -15.59
C ASP A 64 2.51 -10.03 -14.23
N PRO A 65 1.25 -9.91 -13.74
CA PRO A 65 0.97 -9.27 -12.46
C PRO A 65 1.62 -10.01 -11.28
N SER A 66 1.76 -11.34 -11.37
CA SER A 66 2.35 -12.16 -10.31
C SER A 66 3.86 -11.92 -10.19
N GLY A 67 4.57 -11.89 -11.32
CA GLY A 67 6.00 -11.58 -11.37
C GLY A 67 6.30 -10.13 -11.01
N LEU A 68 5.41 -9.19 -11.34
CA LEU A 68 5.53 -7.80 -10.89
C LEU A 68 5.48 -7.71 -9.36
N SER A 69 4.48 -8.33 -8.73
CA SER A 69 4.36 -8.36 -7.27
C SER A 69 5.60 -8.98 -6.59
N ALA A 70 6.11 -10.10 -7.13
CA ALA A 70 7.32 -10.73 -6.64
C ALA A 70 8.57 -9.85 -6.84
N PHE A 71 8.67 -9.17 -7.99
CA PHE A 71 9.78 -8.27 -8.30
C PHE A 71 9.79 -7.06 -7.36
N LEU A 72 8.66 -6.38 -7.18
CA LEU A 72 8.52 -5.27 -6.22
C LEU A 72 8.89 -5.70 -4.81
N THR A 73 8.38 -6.85 -4.35
CA THR A 73 8.77 -7.41 -3.05
C THR A 73 10.30 -7.59 -2.95
N SER A 74 10.92 -8.12 -4.00
CA SER A 74 12.37 -8.34 -4.06
C SER A 74 13.19 -7.04 -4.16
N LEU A 75 12.63 -5.94 -4.65
CA LEU A 75 13.32 -4.64 -4.72
C LEU A 75 13.50 -4.01 -3.33
N TYR A 76 12.58 -4.29 -2.41
CA TYR A 76 12.49 -3.65 -1.09
C TYR A 76 12.78 -4.60 0.08
N GLN A 77 13.28 -5.79 -0.22
CA GLN A 77 13.82 -6.70 0.79
C GLN A 77 15.34 -6.59 0.81
N PRO A 78 15.96 -6.09 1.90
CA PRO A 78 17.43 -5.99 1.99
C PRO A 78 18.18 -7.31 1.77
N SER A 79 17.50 -8.44 1.95
CA SER A 79 18.04 -9.78 1.71
C SER A 79 18.06 -10.23 0.25
N SER A 80 17.39 -9.51 -0.63
CA SER A 80 17.20 -9.88 -2.02
C SER A 80 18.38 -9.43 -2.88
N PRO A 81 18.84 -10.24 -3.85
CA PRO A 81 19.82 -9.79 -4.83
C PRO A 81 19.29 -8.68 -5.76
N ASN A 82 17.97 -8.44 -5.78
CA ASN A 82 17.36 -7.34 -6.51
C ASN A 82 17.19 -6.08 -5.64
N PHE A 83 17.64 -6.07 -4.38
CA PHE A 83 17.44 -4.92 -3.50
C PHE A 83 17.96 -3.63 -4.13
N HIS A 84 17.06 -2.66 -4.34
CA HIS A 84 17.33 -1.37 -4.98
C HIS A 84 17.94 -1.44 -6.40
N HIS A 85 17.83 -2.60 -7.07
CA HIS A 85 18.15 -2.76 -8.50
C HIS A 85 16.95 -2.36 -9.37
N PHE A 86 16.63 -1.06 -9.32
CA PHE A 86 15.52 -0.45 -10.04
C PHE A 86 15.67 -0.59 -11.56
N ILE A 87 14.53 -0.59 -12.26
CA ILE A 87 14.47 -0.69 -13.72
C ILE A 87 13.98 0.59 -14.37
N THR A 88 14.24 0.78 -15.66
CA THR A 88 13.72 1.92 -16.42
C THR A 88 12.26 1.72 -16.86
N PRO A 89 11.53 2.79 -17.24
CA PRO A 89 10.18 2.67 -17.82
C PRO A 89 10.10 1.67 -18.99
N SER A 90 11.07 1.69 -19.92
CA SER A 90 11.09 0.75 -21.04
C SER A 90 11.36 -0.70 -20.61
N GLN A 91 12.18 -0.92 -19.58
CA GLN A 91 12.40 -2.24 -19.00
C GLN A 91 11.14 -2.74 -18.27
N PHE A 92 10.40 -1.84 -17.59
CA PHE A 92 9.10 -2.14 -17.01
C PHE A 92 8.10 -2.53 -18.09
N ALA A 93 7.96 -1.74 -19.16
CA ALA A 93 7.09 -2.05 -20.29
C ALA A 93 7.42 -3.40 -20.95
N HIS A 94 8.70 -3.74 -21.04
CA HIS A 94 9.13 -5.02 -21.59
C HIS A 94 8.81 -6.22 -20.67
N ARG A 95 8.87 -6.05 -19.34
CA ARG A 95 8.67 -7.15 -18.39
C ARG A 95 7.22 -7.30 -17.94
N PHE A 96 6.54 -6.18 -17.69
CA PHE A 96 5.28 -6.15 -16.96
C PHE A 96 4.16 -5.39 -17.68
N GLY A 97 4.48 -4.35 -18.46
CA GLY A 97 3.51 -3.58 -19.22
C GLY A 97 2.74 -4.39 -20.28
N ALA A 98 1.71 -3.79 -20.86
CA ALA A 98 0.86 -4.45 -21.86
C ALA A 98 1.66 -4.96 -23.06
N SER A 99 1.30 -6.15 -23.55
CA SER A 99 1.94 -6.75 -24.72
C SER A 99 1.56 -5.99 -26.00
N ALA A 100 2.37 -6.09 -27.05
CA ALA A 100 2.01 -5.53 -28.35
C ALA A 100 0.69 -6.11 -28.89
N ALA A 101 0.38 -7.38 -28.56
CA ALA A 101 -0.88 -8.01 -28.93
C ALA A 101 -2.07 -7.36 -28.20
N THR A 102 -1.96 -7.15 -26.89
CA THR A 102 -2.95 -6.46 -26.04
C THR A 102 -3.21 -5.04 -26.56
N VAL A 103 -2.15 -4.25 -26.76
CA VAL A 103 -2.25 -2.87 -27.28
C VAL A 103 -2.94 -2.86 -28.64
N ASN A 104 -2.53 -3.74 -29.56
CA ASN A 104 -3.13 -3.82 -30.90
C ASN A 104 -4.59 -4.25 -30.86
N HIS A 105 -4.94 -5.22 -30.02
CA HIS A 105 -6.30 -5.73 -29.91
C HIS A 105 -7.26 -4.65 -29.40
N VAL A 106 -6.92 -3.98 -28.30
CA VAL A 106 -7.70 -2.87 -27.74
C VAL A 106 -7.78 -1.71 -28.74
N SER A 107 -6.65 -1.33 -29.34
CA SER A 107 -6.60 -0.22 -30.31
C SER A 107 -7.45 -0.50 -31.56
N GLN A 108 -7.42 -1.71 -32.10
CA GLN A 108 -8.22 -2.09 -33.27
C GLN A 108 -9.72 -2.08 -32.93
N TYR A 109 -10.10 -2.62 -31.76
CA TYR A 109 -11.49 -2.56 -31.32
C TYR A 109 -11.99 -1.12 -31.22
N LEU A 110 -11.25 -0.23 -30.55
CA LEU A 110 -11.68 1.16 -30.37
C LEU A 110 -11.73 1.93 -31.71
N ARG A 111 -10.74 1.73 -32.60
CA ARG A 111 -10.71 2.34 -33.94
C ARG A 111 -11.86 1.87 -34.83
N HIS A 112 -12.38 0.64 -34.63
CA HIS A 112 -13.57 0.16 -35.35
C HIS A 112 -14.80 1.03 -35.10
N PHE A 113 -14.91 1.66 -33.92
CA PHE A 113 -15.98 2.62 -33.59
C PHE A 113 -15.65 4.07 -33.99
N GLY A 114 -14.56 4.28 -34.74
CA GLY A 114 -14.12 5.60 -35.20
C GLY A 114 -13.43 6.45 -34.13
N LEU A 115 -13.03 5.83 -33.01
CA LEU A 115 -12.21 6.49 -31.99
C LEU A 115 -10.77 6.62 -32.47
N VAL A 116 -10.11 7.73 -32.10
CA VAL A 116 -8.68 7.95 -32.34
C VAL A 116 -7.93 7.44 -31.12
N VAL A 117 -6.98 6.52 -31.32
CA VAL A 117 -6.20 5.89 -30.24
C VAL A 117 -4.73 6.22 -30.45
N SER A 118 -4.08 6.78 -29.42
CA SER A 118 -2.65 7.10 -29.42
C SER A 118 -1.77 5.84 -29.46
N ALA A 119 -0.45 6.03 -29.54
CA ALA A 119 0.48 5.00 -29.10
C ALA A 119 0.33 4.79 -27.58
N PRO A 120 0.68 3.61 -27.04
CA PRO A 120 0.77 3.44 -25.60
C PRO A 120 1.84 4.35 -25.02
N ASP A 121 1.67 4.69 -23.75
CA ASP A 121 2.68 5.40 -22.97
C ASP A 121 3.97 4.55 -22.81
N THR A 122 5.05 5.15 -22.29
CA THR A 122 6.37 4.48 -22.27
C THR A 122 6.36 3.20 -21.42
N GLY A 123 5.56 3.18 -20.35
CA GLY A 123 5.31 2.02 -19.49
C GLY A 123 4.42 0.93 -20.09
N HIS A 124 3.77 1.20 -21.23
CA HIS A 124 2.71 0.37 -21.80
C HIS A 124 1.57 0.08 -20.80
N ILE A 125 1.19 1.07 -20.01
CA ILE A 125 0.10 1.02 -19.03
C ILE A 125 -1.20 1.54 -19.64
N LEU A 126 -1.16 2.62 -20.43
CA LEU A 126 -2.39 3.25 -20.94
C LEU A 126 -2.26 3.72 -22.39
N VAL A 127 -3.42 3.94 -23.01
CA VAL A 127 -3.57 4.64 -24.30
C VAL A 127 -4.58 5.77 -24.13
N HIS A 128 -4.27 6.93 -24.72
CA HIS A 128 -5.20 8.04 -24.80
C HIS A 128 -6.14 7.83 -25.98
N VAL A 129 -7.43 8.09 -25.76
CA VAL A 129 -8.49 7.85 -26.74
C VAL A 129 -9.35 9.09 -26.88
N THR A 130 -9.51 9.56 -28.12
CA THR A 130 -10.35 10.73 -28.43
C THR A 130 -11.53 10.33 -29.30
N GLY A 131 -12.73 10.80 -28.95
CA GLY A 131 -13.94 10.54 -29.71
C GLY A 131 -15.12 11.39 -29.30
N THR A 132 -16.20 11.32 -30.08
CA THR A 132 -17.48 11.93 -29.72
C THR A 132 -18.26 11.06 -28.75
N THR A 133 -19.12 11.65 -27.90
CA THR A 133 -19.99 10.89 -26.98
C THR A 133 -20.80 9.79 -27.67
N SER A 134 -21.21 9.98 -28.94
CA SER A 134 -21.88 8.96 -29.75
C SER A 134 -20.98 7.76 -30.11
N GLN A 135 -19.74 8.02 -30.52
CA GLN A 135 -18.76 6.96 -30.81
C GLN A 135 -18.39 6.18 -29.55
N ILE A 136 -18.19 6.89 -28.44
CA ILE A 136 -17.88 6.30 -27.14
C ILE A 136 -19.06 5.44 -26.67
N SER A 137 -20.30 5.95 -26.78
CA SER A 137 -21.51 5.19 -26.43
C SER A 137 -21.59 3.86 -27.20
N SER A 138 -21.25 3.90 -28.50
CA SER A 138 -21.25 2.73 -29.36
C SER A 138 -20.18 1.72 -28.96
N ALA A 139 -18.97 2.17 -28.63
CA ALA A 139 -17.86 1.32 -28.25
C ALA A 139 -18.10 0.59 -26.91
N PHE A 140 -18.69 1.29 -25.93
CA PHE A 140 -18.86 0.79 -24.56
C PHE A 140 -20.25 0.21 -24.25
N ALA A 141 -21.14 0.16 -25.24
CA ALA A 141 -22.52 -0.31 -25.09
C ALA A 141 -23.25 0.32 -23.87
N THR A 142 -23.05 1.62 -23.69
CA THR A 142 -23.71 2.43 -22.65
C THR A 142 -24.00 3.81 -23.22
N GLN A 143 -24.96 4.53 -22.65
CA GLN A 143 -25.22 5.90 -23.06
C GLN A 143 -24.21 6.84 -22.40
N VAL A 144 -23.58 7.68 -23.20
CA VAL A 144 -22.69 8.75 -22.74
C VAL A 144 -23.39 10.09 -22.95
N ASP A 145 -23.70 10.76 -21.85
CA ASP A 145 -24.27 12.10 -21.87
C ASP A 145 -23.16 13.15 -21.85
N THR A 146 -23.44 14.30 -22.48
CA THR A 146 -22.68 15.53 -22.20
C THR A 146 -23.31 16.21 -21.01
N VAL A 147 -22.51 16.50 -20.00
CA VAL A 147 -22.96 17.21 -18.79
C VAL A 147 -22.23 18.53 -18.63
N ARG A 148 -22.92 19.53 -18.11
CA ARG A 148 -22.37 20.83 -17.74
C ARG A 148 -22.18 20.88 -16.22
N ARG A 149 -20.96 21.11 -15.78
CA ARG A 149 -20.60 21.30 -14.36
C ARG A 149 -21.00 22.69 -13.88
N ALA A 150 -20.97 22.90 -12.55
CA ALA A 150 -21.29 24.18 -11.92
C ALA A 150 -20.39 25.33 -12.42
N ASN A 151 -19.13 25.04 -12.75
CA ASN A 151 -18.18 26.01 -13.34
C ASN A 151 -18.38 26.25 -14.85
N GLY A 152 -19.39 25.63 -15.46
CA GLY A 152 -19.71 25.77 -16.88
C GLY A 152 -18.95 24.83 -17.82
N THR A 153 -17.95 24.08 -17.35
CA THR A 153 -17.22 23.11 -18.20
C THR A 153 -18.15 22.00 -18.67
N LEU A 154 -18.00 21.60 -19.94
CA LEU A 154 -18.67 20.43 -20.50
C LEU A 154 -17.79 19.19 -20.37
N THR A 155 -18.39 18.07 -20.00
CA THR A 155 -17.67 16.79 -19.88
C THR A 155 -18.57 15.60 -20.23
N ALA A 156 -17.96 14.45 -20.50
CA ALA A 156 -18.66 13.21 -20.82
C ALA A 156 -18.95 12.40 -19.55
N HIS A 157 -20.15 11.83 -19.47
CA HIS A 157 -20.60 11.05 -18.31
C HIS A 157 -21.33 9.78 -18.74
N PHE A 158 -20.90 8.63 -18.25
CA PHE A 158 -21.62 7.37 -18.41
C PHE A 158 -22.92 7.37 -17.60
N ARG A 159 -24.06 7.15 -18.27
CA ARG A 159 -25.36 7.03 -17.61
C ARG A 159 -25.53 5.70 -16.86
N ALA A 160 -24.80 4.68 -17.28
CA ALA A 160 -24.78 3.35 -16.69
C ALA A 160 -23.40 2.72 -16.90
N ALA A 161 -23.12 1.62 -16.18
CA ALA A 161 -21.88 0.87 -16.32
C ALA A 161 -21.51 0.58 -17.78
N ALA A 162 -20.29 0.95 -18.16
CA ALA A 162 -19.70 0.70 -19.46
C ALA A 162 -19.18 -0.74 -19.56
N SER A 163 -19.35 -1.36 -20.72
CA SER A 163 -18.93 -2.74 -20.95
C SER A 163 -18.19 -2.90 -22.26
N LEU A 164 -17.35 -3.92 -22.35
CA LEU A 164 -16.69 -4.37 -23.59
C LEU A 164 -17.03 -5.86 -23.84
N PRO A 165 -16.96 -6.37 -25.08
CA PRO A 165 -16.97 -7.80 -25.33
C PRO A 165 -15.89 -8.48 -24.47
N VAL A 166 -16.19 -9.63 -23.86
CA VAL A 166 -15.30 -10.31 -22.90
C VAL A 166 -13.89 -10.51 -23.45
N ALA A 167 -13.76 -10.77 -24.76
CA ALA A 167 -12.46 -10.93 -25.42
C ALA A 167 -11.57 -9.67 -25.30
N VAL A 168 -12.15 -8.48 -25.41
CA VAL A 168 -11.43 -7.19 -25.30
C VAL A 168 -11.36 -6.74 -23.85
N ALA A 169 -12.42 -6.99 -23.06
CA ALA A 169 -12.47 -6.59 -21.66
C ALA A 169 -11.34 -7.21 -20.81
N HIS A 170 -10.87 -8.41 -21.17
CA HIS A 170 -9.73 -9.05 -20.49
C HIS A 170 -8.40 -8.26 -20.66
N ASP A 171 -8.30 -7.45 -21.71
CA ASP A 171 -7.11 -6.64 -22.01
C ASP A 171 -7.19 -5.22 -21.41
N VAL A 172 -8.28 -4.88 -20.71
CA VAL A 172 -8.55 -3.56 -20.15
C VAL A 172 -8.73 -3.66 -18.64
N THR A 173 -8.02 -2.83 -17.88
CA THR A 173 -8.12 -2.77 -16.42
C THR A 173 -9.04 -1.65 -15.94
N ALA A 174 -9.03 -0.51 -16.62
CA ALA A 174 -9.87 0.63 -16.30
C ALA A 174 -10.15 1.50 -17.54
N VAL A 175 -11.24 2.28 -17.47
CA VAL A 175 -11.53 3.36 -18.41
C VAL A 175 -11.74 4.62 -17.59
N VAL A 176 -10.79 5.55 -17.70
CA VAL A 176 -10.73 6.78 -16.89
C VAL A 176 -11.09 7.97 -17.77
N GLY A 177 -11.76 8.99 -17.23
CA GLY A 177 -12.08 10.20 -17.99
C GLY A 177 -13.52 10.31 -18.52
N LEU A 178 -14.40 9.32 -18.29
CA LEU A 178 -15.77 9.27 -18.85
C LEU A 178 -16.91 9.19 -17.80
N SER A 179 -16.59 9.21 -16.51
CA SER A 179 -17.53 9.32 -15.37
C SER A 179 -17.25 10.57 -14.52
N SER A 180 -17.01 11.68 -15.23
CA SER A 180 -16.25 12.89 -14.84
C SER A 180 -16.95 13.91 -13.93
N VAL A 181 -17.71 13.46 -12.94
CA VAL A 181 -18.54 14.36 -12.13
C VAL A 181 -18.02 14.61 -10.72
N VAL A 182 -17.05 13.80 -10.26
CA VAL A 182 -16.24 14.04 -9.06
C VAL A 182 -14.81 14.34 -9.54
N GLN A 183 -14.11 15.21 -8.83
CA GLN A 183 -12.79 15.70 -9.20
C GLN A 183 -11.92 15.73 -7.94
N PRO A 184 -10.62 15.41 -8.06
CA PRO A 184 -9.72 15.54 -6.93
C PRO A 184 -9.77 16.96 -6.37
N SER A 185 -9.83 17.05 -5.05
CA SER A 185 -9.77 18.30 -4.32
C SER A 185 -8.41 18.43 -3.65
N ALA A 186 -7.83 19.62 -3.74
CA ALA A 186 -6.89 20.05 -2.72
C ALA A 186 -7.74 20.40 -1.50
N THR A 187 -7.71 19.58 -0.46
CA THR A 187 -8.35 19.96 0.79
C THR A 187 -7.33 20.76 1.57
N VAL A 188 -7.43 22.09 1.47
CA VAL A 188 -6.66 23.02 2.28
C VAL A 188 -7.60 23.64 3.30
N SER A 189 -7.23 23.53 4.57
CA SER A 189 -7.86 24.32 5.63
C SER A 189 -7.01 25.55 5.93
N SER A 190 -7.60 26.74 5.98
CA SER A 190 -6.90 27.96 6.41
C SER A 190 -7.60 28.58 7.62
N ARG A 191 -6.82 29.22 8.50
CA ARG A 191 -7.36 29.83 9.73
C ARG A 191 -7.79 31.27 9.46
N SER A 192 -9.02 31.63 9.85
CA SER A 192 -9.42 33.03 10.06
C SER A 192 -8.56 33.67 11.16
N VAL A 193 -7.54 34.45 10.80
CA VAL A 193 -6.86 35.33 11.73
C VAL A 193 -7.45 36.74 11.59
N ASN A 194 -7.76 37.39 12.72
CA ASN A 194 -8.12 38.81 12.70
C ASN A 194 -6.92 39.62 12.18
N HIS A 195 -7.14 40.21 11.00
CA HIS A 195 -6.35 41.22 10.29
C HIS A 195 -5.03 41.67 10.95
N VAL A 196 -3.92 41.35 10.30
CA VAL A 196 -2.77 42.25 10.30
C VAL A 196 -2.62 42.75 8.87
N THR A 197 -2.78 44.07 8.69
CA THR A 197 -2.36 44.78 7.48
C THR A 197 -1.01 44.26 7.05
N THR A 198 -0.92 43.79 5.80
CA THR A 198 0.29 43.49 5.04
C THR A 198 1.57 43.70 5.85
N PRO A 199 2.11 42.67 6.52
CA PRO A 199 3.45 42.76 7.05
C PRO A 199 4.38 42.94 5.84
N THR A 200 4.82 44.17 5.58
CA THR A 200 5.87 44.49 4.60
C THR A 200 7.24 43.98 5.04
N SER A 201 7.34 43.43 6.26
CA SER A 201 8.51 42.75 6.78
C SER A 201 8.32 41.24 6.71
N CYS A 202 9.32 40.56 6.16
CA CYS A 202 9.46 39.10 6.23
C CYS A 202 9.13 38.55 7.62
N PRO A 203 8.14 37.64 7.75
CA PRO A 203 7.93 36.90 8.99
C PRO A 203 9.25 36.24 9.34
N SER A 204 9.84 36.68 10.45
CA SER A 204 11.24 36.53 10.82
C SER A 204 11.92 35.26 10.29
N ALA A 205 12.59 35.36 9.14
CA ALA A 205 13.26 34.28 8.41
C ALA A 205 14.42 33.59 9.17
N GLY A 206 14.58 33.87 10.47
CA GLY A 206 15.67 33.33 11.30
C GLY A 206 15.40 33.28 12.81
N THR A 207 14.22 33.65 13.33
CA THR A 207 13.91 33.46 14.76
C THR A 207 13.08 32.21 14.97
N VAL A 208 13.66 31.22 15.64
CA VAL A 208 12.92 30.09 16.18
C VAL A 208 11.96 30.59 17.25
N SER A 209 10.67 30.37 17.05
CA SER A 209 9.64 30.49 18.08
C SER A 209 9.21 29.09 18.52
N ASN A 210 9.05 28.89 19.83
CA ASN A 210 8.56 27.61 20.34
C ASN A 210 7.04 27.42 20.13
N SER A 211 6.32 28.48 19.78
CA SER A 211 4.87 28.52 19.54
C SER A 211 4.55 29.20 18.21
N PRO A 212 3.34 29.00 17.64
CA PRO A 212 2.91 29.69 16.43
C PRO A 212 3.07 31.21 16.56
N ASN A 213 3.45 31.88 15.47
CA ASN A 213 3.66 33.33 15.43
C ASN A 213 2.32 34.10 15.44
N SER A 214 2.38 35.43 15.34
CA SER A 214 1.19 36.30 15.31
C SER A 214 0.26 36.06 14.11
N LEU A 215 0.74 35.40 13.05
CA LEU A 215 -0.04 34.98 11.89
C LEU A 215 -0.69 33.60 12.09
N GLY A 216 -0.44 32.95 13.23
CA GLY A 216 -1.08 31.67 13.59
C GLY A 216 -0.40 30.43 13.02
N GLY A 217 0.86 30.52 12.58
CA GLY A 217 1.63 29.38 12.04
C GLY A 217 3.11 29.42 12.43
N TYR A 218 3.87 28.44 11.99
CA TYR A 218 5.30 28.32 12.26
C TYR A 218 6.14 28.76 11.06
N PRO A 219 7.21 29.55 11.28
CA PRO A 219 8.17 29.85 10.21
C PRO A 219 8.96 28.59 9.85
N VAL A 220 9.53 28.58 8.63
CA VAL A 220 10.35 27.48 8.08
C VAL A 220 11.40 26.98 9.08
N ALA A 221 12.11 27.88 9.77
CA ALA A 221 13.14 27.51 10.73
C ALA A 221 12.63 26.68 11.92
N ALA A 222 11.40 26.91 12.37
CA ALA A 222 10.79 26.15 13.47
C ALA A 222 10.38 24.74 13.00
N GLN A 223 9.82 24.62 11.79
CA GLN A 223 9.53 23.32 11.20
C GLN A 223 10.82 22.51 10.98
N ALA A 224 11.84 23.16 10.44
CA ALA A 224 13.14 22.56 10.20
C ALA A 224 13.83 22.08 11.48
N GLN A 225 13.62 22.79 12.60
CA GLN A 225 14.09 22.33 13.90
C GLN A 225 13.31 21.13 14.41
N LEU A 226 11.97 21.16 14.31
CA LEU A 226 11.11 20.09 14.80
C LEU A 226 11.48 18.74 14.18
N TYR A 227 11.72 18.71 12.87
CA TYR A 227 12.04 17.48 12.13
C TYR A 227 13.53 17.29 11.82
N GLY A 228 14.41 18.10 12.41
CA GLY A 228 15.87 17.94 12.32
C GLY A 228 16.55 18.41 11.02
N LEU A 229 15.82 18.98 10.07
CA LEU A 229 16.35 19.56 8.83
C LEU A 229 17.39 20.66 9.09
N ASN A 230 17.21 21.48 10.12
CA ASN A 230 18.17 22.53 10.47
C ASN A 230 19.58 21.98 10.76
N THR A 231 19.67 20.82 11.42
CA THR A 231 20.95 20.14 11.68
C THR A 231 21.53 19.49 10.43
N ALA A 232 20.69 19.07 9.49
CA ALA A 232 21.09 18.55 8.20
C ALA A 232 21.65 19.68 7.31
N TRP A 233 20.96 20.82 7.23
CA TRP A 233 21.38 21.99 6.47
C TRP A 233 22.73 22.53 6.95
N ALA A 234 22.96 22.55 8.26
CA ALA A 234 24.25 22.94 8.85
C ALA A 234 25.42 22.04 8.39
N LYS A 235 25.13 20.83 7.90
CA LYS A 235 26.10 19.88 7.31
C LYS A 235 26.12 19.93 5.77
N GLY A 236 25.41 20.86 5.15
CA GLY A 236 25.24 20.93 3.69
C GLY A 236 24.29 19.86 3.12
N ILE A 237 23.50 19.20 3.98
CA ILE A 237 22.50 18.21 3.58
C ILE A 237 21.15 18.92 3.52
N ASN A 238 20.74 19.35 2.34
CA ASN A 238 19.59 20.20 2.07
C ASN A 238 18.74 19.73 0.87
N GLY A 239 18.86 18.45 0.49
CA GLY A 239 18.19 17.84 -0.66
C GLY A 239 19.00 17.89 -1.96
N ALA A 240 20.23 18.41 -1.96
CA ALA A 240 21.04 18.51 -3.16
C ALA A 240 21.26 17.15 -3.85
N GLY A 241 21.12 17.15 -5.18
CA GLY A 241 21.22 15.95 -6.01
C GLY A 241 19.91 15.14 -6.11
N GLN A 242 18.84 15.58 -5.45
CA GLN A 242 17.50 15.02 -5.61
C GLN A 242 16.63 15.90 -6.51
N THR A 243 15.65 15.27 -7.15
CA THR A 243 14.62 15.96 -7.93
C THR A 243 13.24 15.53 -7.41
N ILE A 244 12.42 16.51 -7.03
CA ILE A 244 11.07 16.31 -6.51
C ILE A 244 10.08 16.72 -7.61
N ALA A 245 9.24 15.78 -8.05
CA ALA A 245 8.08 16.09 -8.87
C ALA A 245 6.95 16.59 -7.95
N VAL A 246 6.50 17.82 -8.20
CA VAL A 246 5.35 18.43 -7.53
C VAL A 246 4.17 18.24 -8.47
N TYR A 247 3.22 17.39 -8.06
CA TYR A 247 2.01 17.09 -8.82
C TYR A 247 1.00 18.23 -8.62
N GLU A 248 0.52 18.86 -9.69
CA GLU A 248 -0.38 20.00 -9.58
C GLU A 248 -1.56 19.99 -10.55
N LEU A 249 -2.75 20.22 -10.01
CA LEU A 249 -3.99 20.43 -10.76
C LEU A 249 -4.43 21.91 -10.80
N GLY A 250 -3.68 22.80 -10.13
CA GLY A 250 -3.88 24.24 -10.06
C GLY A 250 -2.75 25.04 -10.71
N LEU A 251 -3.01 26.33 -10.98
CA LEU A 251 -1.98 27.25 -11.46
C LEU A 251 -1.16 27.81 -10.29
N VAL A 252 0.16 27.62 -10.34
CA VAL A 252 1.10 28.22 -9.39
C VAL A 252 1.21 29.74 -9.61
N ASP A 253 1.13 30.53 -8.54
CA ASP A 253 1.47 31.95 -8.59
C ASP A 253 2.98 32.16 -8.52
N THR A 254 3.61 32.22 -9.70
CA THR A 254 5.05 32.49 -9.79
C THR A 254 5.46 33.87 -9.26
N ALA A 255 4.56 34.85 -9.21
CA ALA A 255 4.90 36.16 -8.63
C ALA A 255 4.98 36.07 -7.10
N ASP A 256 4.03 35.36 -6.48
CA ASP A 256 4.00 35.13 -5.04
C ASP A 256 5.17 34.26 -4.56
N THR A 257 5.41 33.13 -5.23
CA THR A 257 6.59 32.29 -4.90
C THR A 257 7.91 33.07 -4.97
N ASN A 258 8.05 34.01 -5.92
CA ASN A 258 9.24 34.87 -5.99
C ASN A 258 9.36 35.84 -4.78
N VAL A 259 8.24 36.35 -4.27
CA VAL A 259 8.23 37.16 -3.04
C VAL A 259 8.66 36.31 -1.85
N PHE A 260 8.11 35.10 -1.75
CA PHE A 260 8.49 34.14 -0.72
C PHE A 260 9.99 33.79 -0.79
N PHE A 261 10.51 33.44 -1.96
CA PHE A 261 11.92 33.07 -2.13
C PHE A 261 12.86 34.23 -1.83
N SER A 262 12.53 35.45 -2.28
CA SER A 262 13.29 36.65 -1.94
C SER A 262 13.34 36.86 -0.42
N CYS A 263 12.22 36.64 0.25
CA CYS A 263 12.08 36.80 1.69
C CYS A 263 12.93 35.80 2.50
N TYR A 264 12.96 34.54 2.07
CA TYR A 264 13.75 33.47 2.70
C TYR A 264 15.17 33.33 2.13
N HIS A 265 15.58 34.22 1.23
CA HIS A 265 16.88 34.17 0.53
C HIS A 265 17.13 32.84 -0.20
N LEU A 266 16.09 32.32 -0.84
CA LEU A 266 16.11 31.07 -1.59
C LEU A 266 16.34 31.33 -3.07
N SER A 267 16.90 30.34 -3.76
CA SER A 267 17.07 30.36 -5.22
C SER A 267 16.84 28.94 -5.78
N PRO A 268 15.61 28.42 -5.66
CA PRO A 268 15.31 27.04 -6.06
C PRO A 268 15.42 26.86 -7.58
N SER A 269 15.76 25.65 -8.00
CA SER A 269 15.71 25.26 -9.41
C SER A 269 14.33 24.68 -9.70
N ILE A 270 13.48 25.43 -10.39
CA ILE A 270 12.10 25.03 -10.70
C ILE A 270 11.93 24.93 -12.22
N THR A 271 11.35 23.82 -12.67
CA THR A 271 10.89 23.65 -14.07
C THR A 271 9.44 23.21 -14.09
N THR A 272 8.64 23.78 -14.99
CA THR A 272 7.25 23.35 -15.19
C THR A 272 7.13 22.40 -16.37
N VAL A 273 6.45 21.28 -16.18
CA VAL A 273 6.08 20.32 -17.21
C VAL A 273 4.57 20.35 -17.38
N ASN A 274 4.09 20.90 -18.50
CA ASN A 274 2.66 20.92 -18.81
C ASN A 274 2.22 19.56 -19.36
N VAL A 275 1.23 18.97 -18.71
CA VAL A 275 0.52 17.75 -19.12
C VAL A 275 -0.84 18.17 -19.64
N ASP A 276 -1.21 17.69 -20.83
CA ASP A 276 -2.46 18.06 -21.53
C ASP A 276 -2.75 19.56 -21.65
N GLY A 277 -1.68 20.35 -21.78
CA GLY A 277 -1.76 21.80 -21.89
C GLY A 277 -1.59 22.56 -20.58
N GLY A 278 -1.48 21.87 -19.44
CA GLY A 278 -1.26 22.47 -18.12
C GLY A 278 -2.55 22.70 -17.35
N ALA A 279 -2.42 23.13 -16.09
CA ALA A 279 -3.55 23.57 -15.28
C ALA A 279 -4.23 24.80 -15.91
N THR A 280 -5.52 24.95 -15.63
CA THR A 280 -6.34 26.06 -16.13
C THR A 280 -7.20 26.61 -15.00
N GLY A 281 -7.67 27.85 -15.12
CA GLY A 281 -8.45 28.52 -14.08
C GLY A 281 -7.74 29.75 -13.55
N ALA A 282 -8.02 30.12 -12.30
CA ALA A 282 -7.25 31.18 -11.64
C ALA A 282 -6.05 30.60 -10.89
N LEU A 283 -5.23 31.49 -10.34
CA LEU A 283 -4.09 31.15 -9.49
C LEU A 283 -4.55 30.44 -8.22
N ASN A 284 -3.82 29.41 -7.82
CA ASN A 284 -4.24 28.43 -6.84
C ASN A 284 -3.32 28.44 -5.61
N ASP A 285 -3.96 28.49 -4.46
CA ASP A 285 -3.31 28.60 -3.15
C ASP A 285 -2.48 27.35 -2.85
N GLU A 286 -3.08 26.16 -3.04
CA GLU A 286 -2.40 24.87 -2.87
C GLU A 286 -1.15 24.74 -3.74
N ALA A 287 -1.30 24.92 -5.05
CA ALA A 287 -0.20 24.77 -5.99
C ALA A 287 0.94 25.75 -5.72
N THR A 288 0.62 26.91 -5.15
CA THR A 288 1.63 27.89 -4.72
C THR A 288 2.29 27.46 -3.42
N MET A 289 1.51 27.00 -2.43
CA MET A 289 1.96 26.51 -1.14
C MET A 289 2.91 25.31 -1.26
N ASP A 290 2.53 24.29 -2.03
CA ASP A 290 3.34 23.08 -2.26
C ASP A 290 4.75 23.44 -2.77
N VAL A 291 4.83 24.38 -3.71
CA VAL A 291 6.09 24.88 -4.28
C VAL A 291 6.90 25.69 -3.25
N GLU A 292 6.25 26.57 -2.48
CA GLU A 292 6.92 27.36 -1.43
C GLU A 292 7.52 26.47 -0.34
N GLU A 293 6.74 25.51 0.16
CA GLU A 293 7.13 24.66 1.29
C GLU A 293 8.25 23.68 0.90
N VAL A 294 8.15 22.98 -0.23
CA VAL A 294 9.23 22.09 -0.69
C VAL A 294 10.52 22.89 -0.90
N ALA A 295 10.44 24.04 -1.58
CA ALA A 295 11.61 24.87 -1.85
C ALA A 295 12.26 25.42 -0.57
N ALA A 296 11.45 25.70 0.46
CA ALA A 296 11.95 26.16 1.75
C ALA A 296 12.61 25.05 2.58
N LEU A 297 12.04 23.84 2.56
CA LEU A 297 12.48 22.73 3.41
C LEU A 297 13.59 21.86 2.79
N ALA A 298 13.67 21.81 1.46
CA ALA A 298 14.73 21.14 0.70
C ALA A 298 15.36 22.08 -0.35
N PRO A 299 16.02 23.18 0.06
CA PRO A 299 16.46 24.24 -0.84
C PRO A 299 17.56 23.82 -1.83
N GLY A 300 18.18 22.65 -1.64
CA GLY A 300 19.14 22.07 -2.58
C GLY A 300 18.51 21.17 -3.66
N ALA A 301 17.27 20.73 -3.49
CA ALA A 301 16.59 19.87 -4.45
C ALA A 301 16.13 20.64 -5.69
N ALA A 302 16.11 19.98 -6.85
CA ALA A 302 15.43 20.49 -8.03
C ALA A 302 13.93 20.15 -7.96
N LEU A 303 13.07 21.09 -8.35
CA LEU A 303 11.62 20.92 -8.38
C LEU A 303 11.14 20.84 -9.82
N GLN A 304 10.36 19.81 -10.14
CA GLN A 304 9.66 19.66 -11.40
C GLN A 304 8.16 19.77 -11.13
N VAL A 305 7.55 20.91 -11.44
CA VAL A 305 6.12 21.13 -11.28
C VAL A 305 5.40 20.51 -12.47
N TYR A 306 4.79 19.35 -12.28
CA TYR A 306 3.96 18.71 -13.29
C TYR A 306 2.54 19.24 -13.19
N SER A 307 2.22 20.18 -14.07
CA SER A 307 0.93 20.88 -14.08
C SER A 307 0.01 20.26 -15.12
N GLY A 308 -1.21 19.91 -14.73
CA GLY A 308 -2.23 19.42 -15.66
C GLY A 308 -3.64 19.88 -15.27
N PRO A 309 -4.62 19.66 -16.15
CA PRO A 309 -5.97 20.14 -15.91
C PRO A 309 -6.70 19.28 -14.87
N ASN A 310 -7.35 19.91 -13.88
CA ASN A 310 -8.30 19.23 -12.99
C ASN A 310 -9.57 18.81 -13.76
N THR A 311 -9.42 17.68 -14.43
CA THR A 311 -10.39 16.99 -15.27
C THR A 311 -10.44 15.53 -14.83
N SER A 312 -11.25 14.71 -15.48
CA SER A 312 -11.39 13.31 -15.10
C SER A 312 -10.26 12.39 -15.57
N SER A 313 -9.40 12.82 -16.50
CA SER A 313 -8.22 12.05 -16.96
C SER A 313 -6.91 12.71 -16.56
N GLY A 314 -6.87 14.05 -16.54
CA GLY A 314 -5.68 14.83 -16.23
C GLY A 314 -4.91 14.37 -14.98
N PRO A 315 -5.58 14.00 -13.87
CA PRO A 315 -4.90 13.42 -12.71
C PRO A 315 -4.04 12.19 -13.01
N VAL A 316 -4.61 11.21 -13.70
CA VAL A 316 -3.92 9.97 -14.09
C VAL A 316 -2.84 10.26 -15.13
N ASP A 317 -3.10 11.19 -16.06
CA ASP A 317 -2.15 11.60 -17.09
C ASP A 317 -0.89 12.23 -16.49
N ILE A 318 -1.02 13.03 -15.41
CA ILE A 318 0.13 13.60 -14.70
C ILE A 318 0.97 12.49 -14.05
N TYR A 319 0.38 11.57 -13.30
CA TYR A 319 1.14 10.47 -12.69
C TYR A 319 1.82 9.61 -13.76
N SER A 320 1.11 9.30 -14.84
CA SER A 320 1.68 8.58 -15.98
C SER A 320 2.86 9.32 -16.57
N ARG A 321 2.76 10.64 -16.75
CA ARG A 321 3.85 11.46 -17.26
C ARG A 321 5.05 11.48 -16.32
N ILE A 322 4.85 11.63 -15.01
CA ILE A 322 5.92 11.59 -14.00
C ILE A 322 6.65 10.23 -14.02
N ALA A 323 5.88 9.14 -14.11
CA ALA A 323 6.44 7.78 -14.19
C ALA A 323 7.22 7.56 -15.49
N ASN A 324 6.75 8.11 -16.60
CA ASN A 324 7.38 7.90 -17.90
C ASN A 324 8.61 8.78 -18.12
N ASP A 325 8.61 10.03 -17.63
CA ASP A 325 9.79 10.88 -17.63
C ASP A 325 10.89 10.31 -16.72
N ASN A 326 10.50 9.77 -15.56
CA ASN A 326 11.39 9.15 -14.56
C ASN A 326 12.61 10.04 -14.20
N THR A 327 12.48 11.35 -14.28
CA THR A 327 13.53 12.32 -13.94
C THR A 327 13.54 12.68 -12.46
N ALA A 328 12.39 12.65 -11.80
CA ALA A 328 12.25 12.83 -10.36
C ALA A 328 12.47 11.52 -9.59
N SER A 329 13.07 11.60 -8.40
CA SER A 329 13.21 10.48 -7.46
C SER A 329 12.09 10.43 -6.41
N ILE A 330 11.41 11.57 -6.22
CA ILE A 330 10.35 11.76 -5.24
C ILE A 330 9.17 12.43 -5.96
N VAL A 331 7.95 12.03 -5.62
CA VAL A 331 6.70 12.58 -6.11
C VAL A 331 5.89 13.01 -4.90
N THR A 332 5.54 14.28 -4.83
CA THR A 332 4.64 14.83 -3.80
C THR A 332 3.31 15.18 -4.43
N THR A 333 2.22 14.83 -3.75
CA THR A 333 0.86 15.18 -4.16
C THR A 333 0.02 15.56 -2.95
N SER A 334 -0.59 16.74 -3.01
CA SER A 334 -1.51 17.24 -2.00
C SER A 334 -2.96 17.26 -2.51
N TRP A 335 -3.21 16.50 -3.59
CA TRP A 335 -4.52 16.36 -4.23
C TRP A 335 -5.04 14.93 -4.05
N GLY A 336 -6.29 14.81 -3.66
CA GLY A 336 -6.92 13.53 -3.37
C GLY A 336 -8.42 13.48 -3.64
N ASP A 337 -8.97 12.27 -3.60
CA ASP A 337 -10.40 12.00 -3.66
C ASP A 337 -10.73 10.75 -2.84
N CYS A 338 -12.01 10.50 -2.62
CA CYS A 338 -12.52 9.32 -1.96
C CYS A 338 -12.05 8.02 -2.67
N GLU A 339 -11.45 7.08 -1.92
CA GLU A 339 -10.98 5.80 -2.47
C GLU A 339 -12.07 4.94 -3.13
N LEU A 340 -13.34 5.21 -2.82
CA LEU A 340 -14.49 4.52 -3.39
C LEU A 340 -15.01 5.16 -4.67
N ASP A 341 -14.33 6.17 -5.24
CA ASP A 341 -14.70 6.72 -6.55
C ASP A 341 -14.68 5.60 -7.62
N PRO A 342 -15.84 5.24 -8.18
CA PRO A 342 -15.93 4.14 -9.13
C PRO A 342 -15.52 4.57 -10.56
N ALA A 343 -14.97 5.78 -10.76
CA ALA A 343 -14.47 6.27 -12.04
C ALA A 343 -13.18 5.56 -12.54
N GLY A 344 -12.64 4.64 -11.77
CA GLY A 344 -11.54 3.74 -12.19
C GLY A 344 -10.13 4.35 -12.07
N ALA A 345 -10.02 5.61 -11.64
CA ALA A 345 -8.75 6.31 -11.44
C ALA A 345 -7.81 5.53 -10.50
N THR A 346 -8.30 5.14 -9.32
CA THR A 346 -7.57 4.34 -8.32
C THR A 346 -6.94 3.05 -8.89
N THR A 347 -7.61 2.39 -9.84
CA THR A 347 -7.06 1.19 -10.50
C THR A 347 -5.94 1.54 -11.50
N ALA A 348 -6.11 2.62 -12.27
CA ALA A 348 -5.11 3.08 -13.22
C ALA A 348 -3.85 3.60 -12.51
N GLU A 349 -4.05 4.42 -11.47
CA GLU A 349 -2.99 4.94 -10.62
C GLU A 349 -2.17 3.83 -9.98
N ASN A 350 -2.81 2.76 -9.49
CA ASN A 350 -2.07 1.67 -8.87
C ASN A 350 -1.07 1.00 -9.81
N GLN A 351 -1.43 0.81 -11.08
CA GLN A 351 -0.50 0.28 -12.08
C GLN A 351 0.67 1.26 -12.34
N ILE A 352 0.39 2.56 -12.35
CA ILE A 352 1.42 3.61 -12.47
C ILE A 352 2.34 3.61 -11.23
N PHE A 353 1.80 3.51 -10.01
CA PHE A 353 2.60 3.44 -8.79
C PHE A 353 3.39 2.14 -8.69
N GLN A 354 2.92 1.04 -9.28
CA GLN A 354 3.74 -0.17 -9.45
C GLN A 354 4.95 0.08 -10.36
N GLN A 355 4.80 0.85 -11.45
CA GLN A 355 5.93 1.29 -12.27
C GLN A 355 6.87 2.20 -11.48
N MET A 356 6.34 3.23 -10.81
CA MET A 356 7.12 4.16 -9.97
C MET A 356 7.93 3.40 -8.92
N ALA A 357 7.31 2.45 -8.22
CA ALA A 357 8.01 1.60 -7.25
C ALA A 357 9.04 0.67 -7.93
N ALA A 358 8.79 0.17 -9.14
CA ALA A 358 9.77 -0.66 -9.86
C ALA A 358 11.02 0.13 -10.30
N GLN A 359 10.88 1.43 -10.51
CA GLN A 359 11.94 2.34 -10.95
C GLN A 359 12.51 3.24 -9.84
N GLY A 360 12.11 3.01 -8.59
CA GLY A 360 12.69 3.67 -7.42
C GLY A 360 12.22 5.11 -7.25
N GLN A 361 11.02 5.47 -7.71
CA GLN A 361 10.35 6.70 -7.30
C GLN A 361 9.63 6.50 -5.96
N THR A 362 9.74 7.48 -5.08
CA THR A 362 9.01 7.54 -3.80
C THR A 362 7.76 8.39 -4.03
N VAL A 363 6.57 7.86 -3.78
CA VAL A 363 5.31 8.62 -3.92
C VAL A 363 4.78 8.95 -2.53
N ILE A 364 4.52 10.22 -2.26
CA ILE A 364 4.10 10.75 -0.96
C ILE A 364 2.83 11.56 -1.19
N ALA A 365 1.77 11.25 -0.44
CA ALA A 365 0.47 11.87 -0.60
C ALA A 365 -0.10 12.35 0.73
N ALA A 366 -0.80 13.48 0.70
CA ALA A 366 -1.63 13.96 1.80
C ALA A 366 -2.74 12.94 2.11
N ALA A 367 -3.01 12.67 3.39
CA ALA A 367 -4.00 11.66 3.80
C ALA A 367 -5.46 12.15 3.77
N GLY A 368 -5.69 13.41 3.39
CA GLY A 368 -7.00 14.07 3.32
C GLY A 368 -7.29 14.93 4.57
N ASP A 369 -8.23 15.88 4.46
CA ASP A 369 -8.60 16.79 5.57
C ASP A 369 -10.04 16.59 6.09
N ALA A 370 -10.73 15.56 5.60
CA ALA A 370 -12.10 15.24 6.04
C ALA A 370 -12.13 14.23 7.20
N GLY A 371 -11.00 14.00 7.88
CA GLY A 371 -10.90 13.03 8.97
C GLY A 371 -11.13 11.59 8.51
N SER A 372 -11.87 10.82 9.31
CA SER A 372 -12.28 9.44 8.97
C SER A 372 -13.41 9.34 7.92
N SER A 373 -13.81 10.45 7.30
CA SER A 373 -15.11 10.61 6.62
C SER A 373 -15.01 11.03 5.15
N ASP A 374 -13.93 10.66 4.48
CA ASP A 374 -13.53 11.26 3.20
C ASP A 374 -14.56 11.12 2.05
N CYS A 375 -15.37 10.05 2.07
CA CYS A 375 -16.40 9.80 1.07
C CYS A 375 -17.79 10.39 1.42
N VAL A 376 -17.94 11.07 2.57
CA VAL A 376 -19.23 11.61 3.03
C VAL A 376 -19.71 12.71 2.07
N GLY A 377 -20.88 12.49 1.44
CA GLY A 377 -21.47 13.42 0.48
C GLY A 377 -21.07 13.16 -0.99
N ILE A 378 -20.10 12.26 -1.23
CA ILE A 378 -19.64 11.87 -2.57
C ILE A 378 -20.39 10.62 -3.07
N THR A 379 -20.53 9.59 -2.22
CA THR A 379 -21.26 8.36 -2.57
C THR A 379 -22.60 8.26 -1.83
N SER A 380 -23.62 7.70 -2.47
CA SER A 380 -24.96 7.50 -1.87
C SER A 380 -25.03 6.31 -0.89
N LYS A 381 -23.88 5.75 -0.49
CA LYS A 381 -23.79 4.62 0.44
C LYS A 381 -23.38 5.09 1.85
N ASN A 382 -23.87 4.33 2.82
CA ASN A 382 -23.83 4.50 4.28
C ASN A 382 -22.51 5.00 4.92
N PRO A 383 -22.57 5.50 6.17
CA PRO A 383 -21.50 6.17 6.88
C PRO A 383 -20.49 5.14 7.42
N VAL A 384 -19.64 4.61 6.54
CA VAL A 384 -18.49 3.80 6.94
C VAL A 384 -17.27 4.72 6.91
N PRO A 385 -16.30 4.58 7.82
CA PRO A 385 -15.08 5.34 7.72
C PRO A 385 -14.38 5.02 6.41
N THR A 386 -13.94 6.06 5.71
CA THR A 386 -13.28 5.97 4.40
C THR A 386 -12.06 6.84 4.39
N VAL A 387 -11.13 6.52 3.50
CA VAL A 387 -9.84 7.18 3.40
C VAL A 387 -9.61 7.76 2.01
N ASP A 388 -8.66 8.69 1.94
CA ASP A 388 -8.30 9.44 0.73
C ASP A 388 -7.36 8.62 -0.18
N ASP A 389 -7.58 8.71 -1.49
CA ASP A 389 -6.74 8.20 -2.58
C ASP A 389 -6.01 9.38 -3.25
N PRO A 390 -4.68 9.33 -3.41
CA PRO A 390 -3.85 8.12 -3.48
C PRO A 390 -3.20 7.66 -2.16
N ALA A 391 -3.39 8.35 -1.03
CA ALA A 391 -2.74 7.98 0.23
C ALA A 391 -3.12 6.57 0.72
N SER A 392 -4.33 6.10 0.40
CA SER A 392 -4.81 4.75 0.71
C SER A 392 -4.08 3.63 -0.06
N GLN A 393 -3.34 3.95 -1.12
CA GLN A 393 -2.68 2.93 -1.94
C GLN A 393 -1.43 2.35 -1.27
N PRO A 394 -1.19 1.03 -1.33
CA PRO A 394 -0.04 0.37 -0.72
C PRO A 394 1.35 0.88 -1.14
N LEU A 395 1.46 1.52 -2.31
CA LEU A 395 2.73 1.97 -2.89
C LEU A 395 2.98 3.47 -2.67
N VAL A 396 2.14 4.11 -1.87
CA VAL A 396 2.18 5.55 -1.56
C VAL A 396 2.39 5.72 -0.06
N THR A 397 3.28 6.63 0.33
CA THR A 397 3.43 7.05 1.74
C THR A 397 2.34 8.07 2.04
N GLY A 398 1.37 7.70 2.86
CA GLY A 398 0.27 8.59 3.26
C GLY A 398 0.65 9.43 4.48
N VAL A 399 0.43 10.74 4.42
CA VAL A 399 0.88 11.69 5.45
C VAL A 399 -0.32 12.36 6.12
N GLY A 400 -0.47 12.13 7.42
CA GLY A 400 -1.49 12.79 8.25
C GLY A 400 -0.99 14.10 8.85
N ALA A 401 -1.86 14.73 9.64
CA ALA A 401 -1.68 16.08 10.16
C ALA A 401 -1.87 16.16 11.69
N LEU A 402 -1.05 16.99 12.32
CA LEU A 402 -1.01 17.20 13.77
C LEU A 402 -1.23 18.68 14.09
N THR A 403 -1.88 18.94 15.22
CA THR A 403 -1.78 20.24 15.91
C THR A 403 -0.52 20.24 16.75
N VAL A 404 0.40 21.17 16.50
CA VAL A 404 1.62 21.37 17.30
C VAL A 404 1.45 22.64 18.13
N ASN A 405 1.24 22.50 19.44
CA ASN A 405 1.07 23.66 20.32
C ASN A 405 2.43 24.26 20.71
N THR A 406 3.43 23.40 20.93
CA THR A 406 4.81 23.79 21.23
C THR A 406 5.81 22.82 20.62
N ILE A 407 6.94 23.30 20.09
CA ILE A 407 8.03 22.45 19.55
C ILE A 407 9.08 22.06 20.59
N SER A 408 9.18 22.81 21.71
CA SER A 408 10.12 22.52 22.80
C SER A 408 9.61 23.10 24.13
N PRO A 409 9.20 22.25 25.10
CA PRO A 409 9.00 20.80 24.96
C PRO A 409 7.93 20.51 23.90
N LEU A 410 8.02 19.37 23.22
CA LEU A 410 7.06 18.98 22.20
C LEU A 410 5.69 18.72 22.83
N ASN A 411 4.67 19.42 22.33
CA ASN A 411 3.27 19.15 22.63
C ASN A 411 2.48 19.10 21.34
N GLU A 412 2.09 17.89 20.95
CA GLU A 412 1.35 17.61 19.73
C GLU A 412 0.16 16.68 19.99
N LYS A 413 -0.83 16.76 19.11
CA LYS A 413 -2.03 15.92 19.10
C LYS A 413 -2.52 15.77 17.66
N VAL A 414 -3.39 14.78 17.41
CA VAL A 414 -4.08 14.66 16.13
C VAL A 414 -4.84 15.97 15.82
N TRP A 415 -4.67 16.46 14.59
CA TRP A 415 -5.40 17.63 14.13
C TRP A 415 -6.89 17.32 13.94
N ASN A 416 -7.73 18.08 14.62
CA ASN A 416 -9.18 18.07 14.45
C ASN A 416 -9.79 19.39 14.93
N SER A 417 -10.31 20.15 13.96
CA SER A 417 -11.00 21.43 14.12
C SER A 417 -12.52 21.31 13.89
N GLY A 418 -13.03 20.09 13.74
CA GLY A 418 -14.44 19.80 13.51
C GLY A 418 -14.75 19.47 12.04
N PRO A 419 -15.97 19.80 11.56
CA PRO A 419 -16.50 19.28 10.30
C PRO A 419 -15.62 19.63 9.10
N ASN A 420 -15.24 18.60 8.32
CA ASN A 420 -14.36 18.71 7.15
C ASN A 420 -13.01 19.39 7.42
N SER A 421 -12.51 19.30 8.66
CA SER A 421 -11.23 19.89 9.05
C SER A 421 -10.58 19.04 10.13
N ALA A 422 -10.09 17.87 9.74
CA ALA A 422 -9.37 16.94 10.60
C ALA A 422 -8.43 16.05 9.76
N SER A 423 -7.35 15.56 10.37
CA SER A 423 -6.39 14.70 9.69
C SER A 423 -7.05 13.44 9.13
N GLY A 424 -6.93 13.21 7.83
CA GLY A 424 -7.40 12.00 7.19
C GLY A 424 -6.70 10.76 7.75
N GLY A 425 -7.45 9.65 7.83
CA GLY A 425 -6.92 8.41 8.37
C GLY A 425 -7.98 7.36 8.65
N GLY A 426 -7.59 6.09 8.49
CA GLY A 426 -8.46 4.93 8.64
C GLY A 426 -7.92 3.68 7.96
N GLN A 427 -8.81 2.72 7.76
CA GLN A 427 -8.52 1.49 7.03
C GLN A 427 -9.18 1.55 5.66
N SER A 428 -8.39 1.35 4.60
CA SER A 428 -8.87 1.20 3.23
C SER A 428 -9.85 0.03 3.10
N VAL A 429 -10.93 0.25 2.35
CA VAL A 429 -11.87 -0.81 1.95
C VAL A 429 -11.59 -1.36 0.54
N VAL A 430 -10.65 -0.74 -0.19
CA VAL A 430 -10.22 -1.14 -1.55
C VAL A 430 -8.97 -2.00 -1.49
N TRP A 431 -7.98 -1.56 -0.71
CA TRP A 431 -6.64 -2.14 -0.70
C TRP A 431 -6.42 -3.04 0.50
N SER A 432 -5.95 -4.26 0.25
CA SER A 432 -5.57 -5.19 1.32
C SER A 432 -4.34 -4.70 2.07
N ARG A 433 -4.25 -5.03 3.37
CA ARG A 433 -3.11 -4.67 4.20
C ARG A 433 -1.81 -5.27 3.66
N PRO A 434 -0.79 -4.46 3.36
CA PRO A 434 0.52 -4.97 2.95
C PRO A 434 1.21 -5.75 4.08
N SER A 435 1.98 -6.77 3.71
CA SER A 435 2.65 -7.65 4.71
C SER A 435 3.71 -6.94 5.55
N TRP A 436 4.27 -5.82 5.06
CA TRP A 436 5.23 -4.99 5.78
C TRP A 436 4.58 -4.04 6.78
N GLN A 437 3.26 -3.85 6.74
CA GLN A 437 2.55 -2.92 7.61
C GLN A 437 2.33 -3.52 9.01
N VAL A 438 3.43 -3.60 9.76
CA VAL A 438 3.52 -4.24 11.08
C VAL A 438 4.24 -3.32 12.05
N ALA A 439 3.58 -2.96 13.13
CA ALA A 439 4.09 -2.13 14.23
C ALA A 439 3.28 -2.40 15.51
N PRO A 440 3.79 -2.04 16.70
CA PRO A 440 2.96 -1.96 17.91
C PRO A 440 1.67 -1.19 17.62
N GLY A 441 0.51 -1.63 18.14
CA GLY A 441 -0.80 -1.04 17.83
C GLY A 441 -1.53 -1.71 16.64
N ILE A 442 -0.80 -2.34 15.72
CA ILE A 442 -1.40 -3.04 14.57
C ILE A 442 -1.75 -4.49 14.94
N THR A 443 -3.04 -4.86 14.86
CA THR A 443 -3.53 -6.21 15.17
C THR A 443 -3.96 -6.97 13.93
N SER A 444 -4.20 -8.29 14.05
CA SER A 444 -4.74 -9.11 12.95
C SER A 444 -6.19 -8.78 12.57
N ALA A 445 -6.89 -7.92 13.35
CA ALA A 445 -8.24 -7.47 13.03
C ALA A 445 -8.28 -6.49 11.85
N TYR A 446 -7.20 -5.74 11.63
CA TYR A 446 -7.07 -4.86 10.48
C TYR A 446 -6.69 -5.65 9.23
N THR A 447 -7.55 -5.60 8.21
CA THR A 447 -7.38 -6.38 6.96
C THR A 447 -7.06 -5.53 5.74
N GLY A 448 -7.40 -4.24 5.77
CA GLY A 448 -7.09 -3.27 4.70
C GLY A 448 -5.82 -2.45 4.98
N ARG A 449 -5.33 -1.73 3.98
CA ARG A 449 -4.21 -0.77 4.12
C ARG A 449 -4.60 0.30 5.14
N LEU A 450 -3.74 0.53 6.13
CA LEU A 450 -3.96 1.51 7.20
C LEU A 450 -3.28 2.83 6.85
N VAL A 451 -3.95 3.97 6.91
CA VAL A 451 -3.41 5.30 6.57
C VAL A 451 -3.78 6.26 7.71
N PRO A 452 -2.98 7.29 8.03
CA PRO A 452 -1.67 7.62 7.48
C PRO A 452 -0.57 6.63 7.88
N ASP A 453 0.58 6.68 7.19
CA ASP A 453 1.79 5.96 7.61
C ASP A 453 2.49 6.71 8.75
N LEU A 454 2.53 8.03 8.69
CA LEU A 454 3.05 8.93 9.71
C LEU A 454 2.32 10.26 9.63
N SER A 455 2.43 11.09 10.65
CA SER A 455 1.82 12.42 10.65
C SER A 455 2.83 13.50 11.00
N VAL A 456 2.68 14.68 10.38
CA VAL A 456 3.49 15.86 10.68
C VAL A 456 2.56 17.03 10.99
N MET A 457 3.11 18.19 11.30
CA MET A 457 2.30 19.38 11.55
C MET A 457 1.43 19.70 10.34
N GLY A 458 0.16 20.00 10.61
CA GLY A 458 -0.82 20.23 9.56
C GLY A 458 -2.02 21.06 10.03
N ASP A 459 -2.24 21.28 11.32
CA ASP A 459 -3.31 22.17 11.76
C ASP A 459 -3.05 23.61 11.28
N PRO A 460 -3.99 24.28 10.59
CA PRO A 460 -3.83 25.66 10.14
C PRO A 460 -3.59 26.67 11.28
N ALA A 461 -3.94 26.33 12.52
CA ALA A 461 -3.64 27.11 13.72
C ALA A 461 -2.19 26.95 14.22
N SER A 462 -1.42 26.03 13.63
CA SER A 462 -0.01 25.76 13.86
C SER A 462 0.69 25.36 12.55
N GLY A 463 0.29 25.95 11.42
CA GLY A 463 0.63 25.47 10.09
C GLY A 463 1.87 26.12 9.47
N PHE A 464 1.97 26.08 8.14
CA PHE A 464 3.02 26.73 7.35
C PHE A 464 2.71 28.22 7.15
N ILE A 465 3.74 29.06 7.12
CA ILE A 465 3.59 30.48 6.83
C ILE A 465 3.87 30.72 5.35
N GLN A 466 2.81 30.84 4.58
CA GLN A 466 2.80 31.02 3.13
C GLN A 466 2.70 32.50 2.76
N TYR A 467 3.11 32.83 1.53
CA TYR A 467 2.73 34.08 0.87
C TYR A 467 1.78 33.81 -0.30
N PHE A 468 0.55 34.32 -0.26
CA PHE A 468 -0.39 34.18 -1.37
C PHE A 468 -1.30 35.40 -1.50
N THR A 469 -1.44 35.96 -2.70
CA THR A 469 -2.18 37.21 -2.99
C THR A 469 -3.38 37.00 -3.91
N GLY A 470 -3.67 35.77 -4.32
CA GLY A 470 -4.81 35.43 -5.16
C GLY A 470 -6.16 35.90 -4.57
N ASN A 471 -7.01 36.49 -5.43
CA ASN A 471 -8.28 37.08 -5.01
C ASN A 471 -9.37 36.02 -4.77
N SER A 472 -10.02 36.06 -3.60
CA SER A 472 -11.03 35.12 -3.09
C SER A 472 -12.43 35.24 -3.72
N THR A 473 -12.59 35.89 -4.88
CA THR A 473 -13.92 36.25 -5.42
C THR A 473 -14.30 35.58 -6.74
N GLY A 474 -14.23 34.25 -6.85
CA GLY A 474 -15.25 33.57 -7.67
C GLY A 474 -14.92 32.29 -8.44
N THR A 475 -13.68 31.82 -8.52
CA THR A 475 -13.42 30.52 -9.20
C THR A 475 -12.09 29.86 -8.86
N VAL A 476 -11.31 30.44 -7.94
CA VAL A 476 -10.32 29.69 -7.16
C VAL A 476 -10.58 29.90 -5.69
N THR A 477 -10.77 28.76 -5.06
CA THR A 477 -11.19 28.53 -3.69
C THR A 477 -10.00 28.70 -2.77
N CYS A 478 -9.76 29.93 -2.35
CA CYS A 478 -9.73 30.09 -0.91
C CYS A 478 -11.12 29.70 -0.39
N THR A 479 -11.27 28.52 0.21
CA THR A 479 -12.57 27.99 0.65
C THR A 479 -13.12 28.74 1.86
N SER A 480 -12.26 29.37 2.66
CA SER A 480 -12.64 30.25 3.77
C SER A 480 -11.46 31.13 4.22
N SER A 481 -11.65 32.45 4.33
CA SER A 481 -10.82 33.34 5.17
C SER A 481 -9.34 33.57 4.82
N CYS A 482 -8.93 33.42 3.56
CA CYS A 482 -7.58 33.75 3.12
C CYS A 482 -7.40 35.26 3.02
N SER A 483 -6.27 35.74 3.53
CA SER A 483 -5.87 37.14 3.43
C SER A 483 -4.72 37.22 2.43
N ALA A 484 -4.81 38.18 1.49
CA ALA A 484 -3.71 38.40 0.56
C ALA A 484 -2.42 38.77 1.31
N GLY A 485 -1.32 38.09 0.98
CA GLY A 485 -0.01 38.25 1.58
C GLY A 485 0.35 37.10 2.51
N TRP A 486 1.03 37.41 3.62
CA TRP A 486 1.52 36.41 4.56
C TRP A 486 0.39 35.85 5.44
N GLY A 487 0.23 34.53 5.46
CA GLY A 487 -0.82 33.85 6.23
C GLY A 487 -0.40 32.46 6.71
N SER A 488 -1.13 31.92 7.68
CA SER A 488 -0.98 30.52 8.09
C SER A 488 -1.93 29.63 7.30
N ILE A 489 -1.36 28.59 6.68
CA ILE A 489 -2.05 27.56 5.92
C ILE A 489 -1.74 26.19 6.54
N GLY A 490 -2.69 25.26 6.43
CA GLY A 490 -2.52 23.90 6.90
C GLY A 490 -3.33 22.92 6.06
N GLY A 491 -3.70 21.81 6.67
CA GLY A 491 -4.11 20.59 6.00
C GLY A 491 -3.03 19.52 6.06
N THR A 492 -3.40 18.31 5.71
CA THR A 492 -2.44 17.26 5.32
C THR A 492 -1.64 17.64 4.07
N SER A 493 -2.14 18.61 3.30
CA SER A 493 -1.47 19.25 2.17
C SER A 493 -0.09 19.81 2.50
N ILE A 494 0.14 20.40 3.69
CA ILE A 494 1.51 20.82 4.07
C ILE A 494 2.39 19.63 4.49
N GLY A 495 1.77 18.50 4.80
CA GLY A 495 2.45 17.30 5.26
C GLY A 495 3.21 16.58 4.14
N ALA A 496 2.60 16.41 2.97
CA ALA A 496 3.23 15.71 1.84
C ALA A 496 4.51 16.41 1.31
N PRO A 497 4.51 17.74 1.06
CA PRO A 497 5.70 18.54 0.78
C PRO A 497 6.79 18.42 1.84
N LEU A 498 6.42 18.54 3.12
CA LEU A 498 7.35 18.45 4.24
C LEU A 498 8.04 17.09 4.31
N VAL A 499 7.26 16.00 4.21
CA VAL A 499 7.83 14.64 4.19
C VAL A 499 8.66 14.41 2.94
N SER A 500 8.29 14.97 1.79
CA SER A 500 9.09 14.93 0.58
C SER A 500 10.46 15.61 0.75
N ALA A 501 10.50 16.75 1.45
CA ALA A 501 11.74 17.43 1.81
C ALA A 501 12.61 16.61 2.78
N LEU A 502 11.98 15.93 3.76
CA LEU A 502 12.68 14.99 4.64
C LEU A 502 13.29 13.82 3.85
N VAL A 503 12.52 13.23 2.92
CA VAL A 503 12.98 12.12 2.07
C VAL A 503 14.10 12.55 1.13
N ALA A 504 14.03 13.75 0.55
CA ALA A 504 15.11 14.30 -0.27
C ALA A 504 16.40 14.51 0.54
N THR A 505 16.26 15.09 1.73
CA THR A 505 17.39 15.29 2.66
C THR A 505 17.98 13.95 3.11
N ALA A 506 17.13 12.96 3.40
CA ALA A 506 17.56 11.61 3.74
C ALA A 506 18.31 10.94 2.57
N ALA A 507 17.76 10.97 1.35
CA ALA A 507 18.40 10.39 0.17
C ALA A 507 19.80 10.98 -0.06
N GLN A 508 19.96 12.31 0.06
CA GLN A 508 21.26 12.97 0.03
C GLN A 508 22.17 12.48 1.16
N ALA A 509 21.68 12.43 2.41
CA ALA A 509 22.46 11.96 3.56
C ALA A 509 22.95 10.51 3.38
N CYS A 510 22.14 9.67 2.75
CA CYS A 510 22.43 8.28 2.45
C CYS A 510 23.28 8.10 1.19
N SER A 511 23.66 9.19 0.50
CA SER A 511 24.41 9.17 -0.75
C SER A 511 23.74 8.30 -1.83
N THR A 512 22.41 8.31 -1.89
CA THR A 512 21.63 7.60 -2.91
C THR A 512 20.80 8.57 -3.72
N SER A 513 20.64 8.29 -5.01
CA SER A 513 19.75 9.06 -5.88
C SER A 513 18.28 8.66 -5.72
N ARG A 514 17.99 7.46 -5.19
CA ARG A 514 16.65 6.90 -5.06
C ARG A 514 16.54 6.03 -3.82
N LEU A 515 15.56 6.34 -2.96
CA LEU A 515 15.15 5.46 -1.86
C LEU A 515 14.08 4.45 -2.32
N GLY A 516 13.25 4.82 -3.30
CA GLY A 516 12.13 4.00 -3.78
C GLY A 516 10.98 3.97 -2.78
N LEU A 517 10.20 2.88 -2.76
CA LEU A 517 9.13 2.67 -1.79
C LEU A 517 9.70 2.61 -0.36
N ILE A 518 9.53 3.70 0.39
CA ILE A 518 10.03 3.81 1.77
C ILE A 518 9.13 3.15 2.81
N ASN A 519 7.87 2.82 2.47
CA ASN A 519 6.90 2.29 3.43
C ASN A 519 7.43 1.08 4.22
N PRO A 520 8.00 0.01 3.61
CA PRO A 520 8.58 -1.09 4.39
C PRO A 520 9.64 -0.62 5.40
N THR A 521 10.48 0.35 5.02
CA THR A 521 11.52 0.91 5.88
C THR A 521 10.90 1.67 7.06
N LEU A 522 9.87 2.51 6.84
CA LEU A 522 9.19 3.28 7.89
C LEU A 522 8.71 2.38 9.05
N TYR A 523 8.04 1.28 8.72
CA TYR A 523 7.55 0.33 9.73
C TYR A 523 8.69 -0.45 10.39
N SER A 524 9.74 -0.78 9.63
CA SER A 524 10.90 -1.47 10.19
C SER A 524 11.66 -0.63 11.22
N ILE A 525 11.85 0.67 10.98
CA ILE A 525 12.63 1.56 11.87
C ILE A 525 11.85 1.96 13.12
N ASN A 526 10.51 1.83 13.13
CA ASN A 526 9.70 2.03 14.32
C ASN A 526 10.14 1.10 15.47
N SER A 527 10.63 -0.10 15.16
CA SER A 527 11.17 -1.04 16.15
C SER A 527 12.38 -0.51 16.94
N SER A 528 13.06 0.53 16.44
CA SER A 528 14.16 1.20 17.17
C SER A 528 13.67 2.06 18.34
N GLY A 529 12.40 2.47 18.34
CA GLY A 529 11.81 3.34 19.36
C GLY A 529 12.30 4.79 19.34
N THR A 530 13.10 5.20 18.34
CA THR A 530 13.66 6.57 18.27
C THR A 530 13.29 7.32 16.99
N ALA A 531 12.68 6.64 16.02
CA ALA A 531 12.34 7.22 14.72
C ALA A 531 11.16 8.19 14.79
N TYR A 532 10.24 7.97 15.73
CA TYR A 532 8.98 8.70 15.84
C TYR A 532 8.72 9.16 17.29
N ASN A 533 8.08 10.31 17.45
CA ASN A 533 7.34 10.64 18.66
C ASN A 533 5.93 10.03 18.53
N ASP A 534 5.55 9.22 19.50
CA ASP A 534 4.24 8.56 19.54
C ASP A 534 3.14 9.56 19.93
N VAL A 535 2.17 9.77 19.05
CA VAL A 535 1.06 10.70 19.26
C VAL A 535 -0.08 9.93 19.90
N THR A 536 -0.40 10.25 21.16
CA THR A 536 -1.35 9.47 21.95
C THR A 536 -2.61 10.24 22.34
N VAL A 537 -2.79 11.46 21.79
CA VAL A 537 -3.87 12.38 22.15
C VAL A 537 -4.58 12.89 20.90
N GLY A 538 -5.91 12.91 20.96
CA GLY A 538 -6.77 13.43 19.89
C GLY A 538 -7.48 12.33 19.11
N SER A 539 -8.27 12.74 18.11
CA SER A 539 -9.01 11.85 17.22
C SER A 539 -9.29 12.54 15.90
N ASN A 540 -9.46 11.79 14.82
CA ASN A 540 -9.78 12.34 13.51
C ASN A 540 -11.27 12.31 13.12
N ASP A 541 -12.15 12.19 14.09
CA ASP A 541 -13.59 12.26 13.86
C ASP A 541 -14.04 13.71 13.65
N ALA A 542 -14.18 14.10 12.38
CA ALA A 542 -14.62 15.42 11.97
C ALA A 542 -16.13 15.66 12.26
N TYR A 543 -16.92 14.60 12.48
CA TYR A 543 -18.37 14.66 12.57
C TYR A 543 -18.92 14.26 13.94
N ALA A 544 -18.05 14.11 14.94
CA ALA A 544 -18.35 13.67 16.30
C ALA A 544 -19.67 14.23 16.84
N GLY A 545 -20.57 13.31 17.23
CA GLY A 545 -21.85 13.65 17.86
C GLY A 545 -22.96 14.10 16.90
N ARG A 546 -22.76 13.98 15.57
CA ARG A 546 -23.81 14.22 14.57
C ARG A 546 -24.55 12.93 14.20
N SER A 547 -25.82 13.04 13.84
CA SER A 547 -26.59 11.90 13.32
C SER A 547 -26.00 11.44 11.99
N GLY A 548 -25.58 10.17 11.89
CA GLY A 548 -24.94 9.61 10.69
C GLY A 548 -23.41 9.74 10.66
N ASP A 549 -22.78 10.03 11.79
CA ASP A 549 -21.33 9.97 11.99
C ASP A 549 -20.75 8.58 11.58
N PRO A 550 -19.82 8.52 10.62
CA PRO A 550 -19.27 7.27 10.11
C PRO A 550 -18.33 6.56 11.07
N GLY A 551 -17.78 7.25 12.07
CA GLY A 551 -16.95 6.64 13.11
C GLY A 551 -15.64 7.37 13.35
N VAL A 552 -15.01 7.01 14.46
CA VAL A 552 -13.86 7.70 15.05
C VAL A 552 -12.63 6.82 15.12
N TYR A 553 -11.47 7.37 14.77
CA TYR A 553 -10.18 6.84 15.20
C TYR A 553 -9.54 7.79 16.21
N SER A 554 -9.21 7.25 17.38
CA SER A 554 -8.52 7.97 18.44
C SER A 554 -7.04 7.60 18.45
N ALA A 555 -6.20 8.58 18.74
CA ALA A 555 -4.79 8.37 19.01
C ALA A 555 -4.58 7.53 20.28
N GLY A 556 -3.50 6.76 20.31
CA GLY A 556 -3.17 5.89 21.43
C GLY A 556 -1.77 5.30 21.28
N PRO A 557 -1.27 4.54 22.28
CA PRO A 557 0.11 4.06 22.24
C PRO A 557 0.41 3.16 21.04
N GLY A 558 1.50 3.49 20.33
CA GLY A 558 1.94 2.82 19.12
C GLY A 558 1.21 3.32 17.87
N PHE A 559 1.15 2.49 16.83
CA PHE A 559 0.42 2.84 15.62
C PHE A 559 -1.06 2.98 15.91
N ASP A 560 -1.63 4.08 15.44
CA ASP A 560 -3.06 4.34 15.44
C ASP A 560 -3.53 4.87 14.07
N LEU A 561 -4.84 4.81 13.81
CA LEU A 561 -5.42 5.16 12.51
C LEU A 561 -5.63 6.67 12.30
N ALA A 562 -5.27 7.51 13.27
CA ALA A 562 -5.36 8.96 13.20
C ALA A 562 -4.00 9.65 13.04
N SER A 563 -2.92 9.07 13.59
CA SER A 563 -1.54 9.59 13.54
C SER A 563 -0.51 8.66 12.89
N GLY A 564 -0.90 7.44 12.51
CA GLY A 564 0.01 6.46 11.93
C GLY A 564 1.10 6.06 12.92
N LEU A 565 2.36 6.04 12.48
CA LEU A 565 3.53 5.78 13.33
C LEU A 565 3.90 6.95 14.28
N GLY A 566 3.22 8.10 14.18
CA GLY A 566 3.54 9.32 14.91
C GLY A 566 4.39 10.31 14.11
N SER A 567 4.96 11.30 14.78
CA SER A 567 5.75 12.37 14.14
C SER A 567 7.23 12.01 14.01
N PRO A 568 7.88 12.22 12.84
CA PRO A 568 9.31 11.95 12.69
C PRO A 568 10.16 12.73 13.70
N THR A 569 11.11 12.07 14.36
CA THR A 569 12.13 12.76 15.17
C THR A 569 13.30 13.23 14.30
N PRO A 570 14.20 14.09 14.82
CA PRO A 570 15.45 14.41 14.11
C PRO A 570 16.33 13.20 13.74
N ASN A 571 16.16 12.03 14.37
CA ASN A 571 16.90 10.82 14.01
C ASN A 571 16.36 10.12 12.74
N PHE A 572 15.12 10.43 12.35
CA PHE A 572 14.42 9.82 11.23
C PHE A 572 15.23 9.82 9.93
N LEU A 573 15.86 10.96 9.60
CA LEU A 573 16.58 11.16 8.33
C LEU A 573 17.66 10.10 8.07
N PHE A 574 18.47 9.76 9.08
CA PHE A 574 19.55 8.79 8.94
C PHE A 574 19.07 7.34 9.02
N GLN A 575 17.92 7.11 9.67
CA GLN A 575 17.34 5.77 9.80
C GLN A 575 16.65 5.30 8.52
N LEU A 576 16.28 6.22 7.62
CA LEU A 576 15.80 5.89 6.27
C LEU A 576 16.87 5.33 5.33
N CYS A 577 18.16 5.42 5.69
CA CYS A 577 19.22 4.93 4.81
C CYS A 577 19.06 3.43 4.55
N PRO A 578 19.07 3.01 3.26
CA PRO A 578 19.05 1.61 2.92
C PRO A 578 20.25 0.96 3.59
N THR A 579 20.00 0.12 4.58
CA THR A 579 21.07 -0.67 5.17
C THR A 579 21.48 -1.69 4.12
N THR A 580 22.47 -1.35 3.29
CA THR A 580 23.27 -2.37 2.64
C THR A 580 23.77 -3.26 3.76
N PRO A 581 23.72 -4.61 3.65
CA PRO A 581 24.33 -5.47 4.64
C PRO A 581 25.84 -5.19 4.69
N SER A 582 26.24 -4.21 5.51
CA SER A 582 27.58 -4.10 6.03
C SER A 582 27.86 -5.43 6.69
N GLN A 583 29.01 -6.05 6.37
CA GLN A 583 29.40 -7.37 6.87
C GLN A 583 29.14 -7.44 8.38
N THR A 584 28.04 -8.06 8.77
CA THR A 584 27.63 -8.13 10.16
C THR A 584 28.66 -8.92 10.94
N ARG A 585 28.99 -8.47 12.15
CA ARG A 585 29.85 -9.27 13.02
C ARG A 585 28.97 -10.33 13.68
N ALA A 586 28.98 -11.53 13.10
CA ALA A 586 28.32 -12.68 13.68
C ALA A 586 29.33 -13.47 14.53
N GLN A 587 29.06 -13.60 15.83
CA GLN A 587 29.76 -14.59 16.65
C GLN A 587 28.82 -15.78 16.84
N SER A 588 29.32 -16.96 16.50
CA SER A 588 28.61 -18.21 16.74
C SER A 588 29.43 -19.13 17.62
N TYR A 589 28.77 -19.77 18.58
CA TYR A 589 29.33 -20.89 19.31
C TYR A 589 28.52 -22.13 18.99
N VAL A 590 29.21 -23.15 18.49
CA VAL A 590 28.64 -24.46 18.17
C VAL A 590 29.46 -25.51 18.87
N ALA A 591 28.81 -26.40 19.60
CA ALA A 591 29.46 -27.60 20.11
C ALA A 591 29.94 -28.46 18.91
N PRO A 592 31.24 -28.76 18.77
CA PRO A 592 31.79 -29.43 17.58
C PRO A 592 31.25 -30.86 17.42
N THR A 593 30.73 -31.43 18.52
CA THR A 593 30.16 -32.77 18.54
C THR A 593 28.87 -32.81 19.35
N SER A 594 27.89 -33.55 18.86
CA SER A 594 26.70 -33.97 19.62
C SER A 594 26.47 -35.47 19.45
N THR A 595 25.41 -36.01 20.04
CA THR A 595 25.03 -37.43 19.93
C THR A 595 23.69 -37.56 19.25
N VAL A 596 23.52 -38.60 18.44
CA VAL A 596 22.25 -38.86 17.74
C VAL A 596 21.08 -38.84 18.74
N GLY A 597 20.04 -38.06 18.42
CA GLY A 597 18.88 -37.88 19.29
C GLY A 597 19.00 -36.81 20.40
N LYS A 598 20.13 -36.07 20.49
CA LYS A 598 20.29 -34.87 21.33
C LYS A 598 20.45 -33.61 20.48
N TYR A 599 20.14 -32.45 21.06
CA TYR A 599 20.34 -31.16 20.40
C TYR A 599 21.79 -30.69 20.53
N ALA A 600 22.36 -30.22 19.43
CA ALA A 600 23.47 -29.30 19.42
C ALA A 600 22.91 -27.87 19.47
N VAL A 601 23.38 -27.08 20.42
CA VAL A 601 22.94 -25.69 20.58
C VAL A 601 23.93 -24.79 19.85
N LEU A 602 23.40 -23.91 19.02
CA LEU A 602 24.11 -22.83 18.35
C LEU A 602 23.59 -21.50 18.92
N SER A 603 24.50 -20.72 19.48
CA SER A 603 24.23 -19.36 19.94
C SER A 603 24.76 -18.38 18.90
N LEU A 604 23.92 -17.45 18.44
CA LEU A 604 24.27 -16.39 17.49
C LEU A 604 24.13 -15.04 18.19
N SER A 605 25.16 -14.20 18.11
CA SER A 605 25.07 -12.77 18.41
C SER A 605 25.29 -11.97 17.14
N LEU A 606 24.30 -11.15 16.77
CA LEU A 606 24.25 -10.40 15.52
C LEU A 606 24.31 -8.90 15.79
N HIS A 607 25.37 -8.26 15.33
CA HIS A 607 25.60 -6.82 15.49
C HIS A 607 26.02 -6.19 14.17
N SER A 608 25.76 -4.88 14.05
CA SER A 608 26.34 -4.04 13.00
C SER A 608 27.87 -3.97 13.16
N THR A 609 28.57 -3.50 12.12
CA THR A 609 30.01 -3.21 12.19
C THR A 609 30.38 -2.14 13.22
N ALA A 610 29.42 -1.27 13.57
CA ALA A 610 29.56 -0.29 14.64
C ALA A 610 29.30 -0.87 16.04
N GLY A 611 28.97 -2.16 16.16
CA GLY A 611 28.72 -2.83 17.44
C GLY A 611 27.31 -2.63 17.99
N THR A 612 26.36 -2.15 17.19
CA THR A 612 24.94 -2.04 17.57
C THR A 612 24.26 -3.40 17.44
N ALA A 613 23.53 -3.84 18.45
CA ALA A 613 22.72 -5.05 18.38
C ALA A 613 21.66 -4.95 17.27
N LEU A 614 21.57 -5.97 16.42
CA LEU A 614 20.55 -6.06 15.39
C LEU A 614 19.33 -6.79 15.95
N ALA A 615 18.44 -6.02 16.59
CA ALA A 615 17.24 -6.52 17.26
C ALA A 615 16.18 -7.02 16.27
N ASN A 616 15.41 -8.05 16.65
CA ASN A 616 14.27 -8.60 15.90
C ASN A 616 14.57 -8.95 14.42
N SER A 617 15.85 -9.14 14.10
CA SER A 617 16.35 -9.33 12.76
C SER A 617 16.17 -10.80 12.35
N GLN A 618 15.68 -11.02 11.13
CA GLN A 618 15.47 -12.36 10.59
C GLN A 618 16.75 -12.93 10.00
N VAL A 619 17.18 -14.10 10.48
CA VAL A 619 18.25 -14.90 9.87
C VAL A 619 17.70 -16.19 9.31
N VAL A 620 18.25 -16.63 8.18
CA VAL A 620 17.91 -17.91 7.54
C VAL A 620 18.93 -18.94 7.96
N VAL A 621 18.49 -20.00 8.64
CA VAL A 621 19.35 -21.12 9.05
C VAL A 621 19.08 -22.31 8.13
N SER A 622 20.12 -22.83 7.50
CA SER A 622 20.08 -24.04 6.69
C SER A 622 20.97 -25.12 7.29
N ALA A 623 20.45 -26.34 7.42
CA ALA A 623 21.19 -27.50 7.90
C ALA A 623 21.14 -28.65 6.88
N VAL A 624 22.30 -29.19 6.52
CA VAL A 624 22.47 -30.23 5.49
C VAL A 624 23.24 -31.42 6.06
N SER A 625 22.65 -32.62 6.02
CA SER A 625 23.33 -33.86 6.46
C SER A 625 24.16 -34.46 5.33
N SER A 626 25.43 -34.76 5.59
CA SER A 626 26.33 -35.46 4.66
C SER A 626 26.12 -36.98 4.62
N ALA A 627 25.46 -37.55 5.63
CA ALA A 627 25.28 -39.00 5.80
C ALA A 627 23.90 -39.52 5.33
N GLY A 628 23.07 -38.64 4.74
CA GLY A 628 21.65 -38.91 4.48
C GLY A 628 20.77 -38.70 5.72
N GLY A 629 19.45 -38.57 5.56
CA GLY A 629 18.51 -38.25 6.66
C GLY A 629 18.30 -36.74 6.90
N THR A 630 17.17 -36.37 7.50
CA THR A 630 16.74 -34.96 7.64
C THR A 630 17.11 -34.40 9.02
N PRO A 631 18.02 -33.40 9.11
CA PRO A 631 18.28 -32.69 10.37
C PRO A 631 17.04 -31.95 10.87
N GLY A 632 16.83 -31.90 12.19
CA GLY A 632 15.79 -31.08 12.81
C GLY A 632 16.34 -29.72 13.22
N ILE A 633 15.62 -28.64 12.89
CA ILE A 633 15.80 -27.29 13.45
C ILE A 633 14.49 -26.96 14.16
N ASP A 634 14.53 -26.59 15.44
CA ASP A 634 13.32 -26.17 16.16
C ASP A 634 13.19 -24.64 16.12
N GLY A 635 12.16 -24.14 15.41
CA GLY A 635 11.83 -22.73 15.18
C GLY A 635 10.50 -22.59 14.39
N PRO A 636 9.78 -21.44 14.47
CA PRO A 636 8.47 -21.30 13.87
C PRO A 636 8.57 -21.23 12.33
N ALA A 637 7.85 -22.13 11.66
CA ALA A 637 7.80 -22.37 10.21
C ALA A 637 9.01 -23.12 9.60
N THR A 638 8.77 -24.38 9.17
CA THR A 638 9.72 -25.22 8.42
C THR A 638 9.10 -25.62 7.07
N THR A 639 9.79 -25.34 5.96
CA THR A 639 9.58 -26.03 4.68
C THR A 639 10.56 -27.21 4.61
N LYS A 640 10.07 -28.41 4.22
CA LYS A 640 10.80 -29.67 4.39
C LYS A 640 11.21 -30.30 3.06
N SER A 641 12.46 -30.74 2.97
CA SER A 641 12.96 -31.69 1.95
C SER A 641 13.73 -32.82 2.64
N THR A 642 13.91 -33.97 1.98
CA THR A 642 14.47 -35.21 2.56
C THR A 642 15.93 -35.10 3.05
N ALA A 643 16.70 -34.09 2.62
CA ALA A 643 18.13 -33.92 2.97
C ALA A 643 18.50 -32.55 3.61
N THR A 644 17.63 -31.55 3.51
CA THR A 644 17.90 -30.16 3.93
C THR A 644 16.73 -29.60 4.72
N THR A 645 17.03 -28.88 5.79
CA THR A 645 16.04 -28.12 6.58
C THR A 645 16.43 -26.66 6.61
N THR A 646 15.49 -25.77 6.26
CA THR A 646 15.67 -24.31 6.31
C THR A 646 14.61 -23.68 7.21
N VAL A 647 15.02 -22.77 8.10
CA VAL A 647 14.14 -22.07 9.06
C VAL A 647 14.54 -20.62 9.20
N ASN A 648 13.56 -19.73 9.37
CA ASN A 648 13.79 -18.34 9.75
C ASN A 648 13.80 -18.21 11.27
N VAL A 649 14.81 -17.54 11.81
CA VAL A 649 14.99 -17.32 13.24
C VAL A 649 15.15 -15.83 13.48
N SER A 650 14.41 -15.28 14.45
CA SER A 650 14.52 -13.88 14.87
C SER A 650 15.54 -13.73 15.99
N THR A 651 16.33 -12.65 15.96
CA THR A 651 17.12 -12.21 17.12
C THR A 651 16.25 -11.52 18.17
N ASP A 652 16.66 -11.58 19.44
CA ASP A 652 16.07 -10.82 20.54
C ASP A 652 16.53 -9.34 20.52
N PRO A 653 16.07 -8.49 21.44
CA PRO A 653 16.46 -7.08 21.50
C PRO A 653 17.97 -6.83 21.67
N GLN A 654 18.74 -7.81 22.15
CA GLN A 654 20.19 -7.76 22.29
C GLN A 654 20.91 -8.33 21.06
N GLY A 655 20.18 -8.64 19.98
CA GLY A 655 20.74 -9.23 18.77
C GLY A 655 21.11 -10.70 18.93
N TYR A 656 20.61 -11.38 19.97
CA TYR A 656 20.93 -12.76 20.27
C TYR A 656 19.87 -13.74 19.74
N ALA A 657 20.30 -14.89 19.23
CA ALA A 657 19.41 -15.99 18.83
C ALA A 657 19.98 -17.34 19.28
N ARG A 658 19.10 -18.22 19.76
CA ARG A 658 19.42 -19.61 20.09
C ARG A 658 18.82 -20.55 19.05
N ILE A 659 19.64 -21.41 18.48
CA ILE A 659 19.30 -22.32 17.38
C ILE A 659 19.59 -23.74 17.85
N ASP A 660 18.58 -24.60 17.89
CA ASP A 660 18.72 -25.99 18.31
C ASP A 660 18.73 -26.92 17.07
N ILE A 661 19.83 -27.65 16.86
CA ILE A 661 20.04 -28.56 15.74
C ILE A 661 20.07 -30.01 16.23
N ALA A 662 19.33 -30.92 15.61
CA ALA A 662 19.37 -32.35 15.92
C ALA A 662 19.58 -33.21 14.67
N SER A 663 20.25 -34.36 14.84
CA SER A 663 20.34 -35.41 13.83
C SER A 663 19.85 -36.75 14.39
N LEU A 664 19.16 -37.51 13.55
CA LEU A 664 18.72 -38.88 13.81
C LEU A 664 19.66 -39.94 13.23
N VAL A 665 20.70 -39.53 12.49
CA VAL A 665 21.75 -40.40 11.98
C VAL A 665 23.13 -39.90 12.42
N PRO A 666 24.11 -40.80 12.62
CA PRO A 666 25.48 -40.38 12.85
C PRO A 666 26.06 -39.74 11.59
N GLY A 667 26.93 -38.75 11.77
CA GLY A 667 27.57 -38.05 10.65
C GLY A 667 27.62 -36.54 10.84
N LYS A 668 28.17 -35.86 9.84
CA LYS A 668 28.35 -34.41 9.84
C LYS A 668 27.13 -33.70 9.30
N VAL A 669 26.70 -32.66 10.01
CA VAL A 669 25.65 -31.73 9.59
C VAL A 669 26.29 -30.36 9.36
N ALA A 670 26.34 -29.93 8.09
CA ALA A 670 26.79 -28.60 7.71
C ALA A 670 25.67 -27.58 8.01
N ILE A 671 26.04 -26.46 8.61
CA ILE A 671 25.12 -25.39 9.02
C ILE A 671 25.57 -24.09 8.37
N THR A 672 24.68 -23.46 7.63
CA THR A 672 24.85 -22.09 7.14
C THR A 672 23.80 -21.19 7.75
N ILE A 673 24.24 -20.03 8.27
CA ILE A 673 23.34 -18.96 8.69
C ILE A 673 23.55 -17.81 7.72
N SER A 674 22.47 -17.35 7.12
CA SER A 674 22.46 -16.19 6.24
C SER A 674 21.65 -15.07 6.86
N TYR A 675 22.18 -13.85 6.78
CA TYR A 675 21.50 -12.63 7.12
C TYR A 675 21.56 -11.72 5.90
N ASN A 676 20.42 -11.18 5.49
CA ASN A 676 20.30 -10.40 4.27
C ASN A 676 20.92 -11.08 3.03
N GLY A 677 20.68 -12.39 2.85
CA GLY A 677 21.14 -13.15 1.69
C GLY A 677 22.64 -13.53 1.69
N ALA A 678 23.46 -12.87 2.51
CA ALA A 678 24.86 -13.20 2.70
C ALA A 678 25.02 -14.29 3.79
N THR A 679 25.87 -15.30 3.53
CA THR A 679 26.26 -16.25 4.57
C THR A 679 27.15 -15.56 5.59
N ILE A 680 26.65 -15.43 6.82
CA ILE A 680 27.34 -14.78 7.93
C ILE A 680 28.02 -15.79 8.87
N VAL A 681 27.55 -17.05 8.86
CA VAL A 681 28.16 -18.16 9.59
C VAL A 681 28.14 -19.39 8.71
N SER A 682 29.27 -20.10 8.65
CA SER A 682 29.39 -21.43 8.06
C SER A 682 30.15 -22.32 9.05
N THR A 683 29.50 -23.41 9.48
CA THR A 683 30.03 -24.30 10.52
C THR A 683 29.46 -25.72 10.37
N GLU A 684 29.89 -26.64 11.21
CA GLU A 684 29.49 -28.05 11.16
C GLU A 684 29.36 -28.64 12.57
N VAL A 685 28.40 -29.55 12.76
CA VAL A 685 28.29 -30.40 13.95
C VAL A 685 28.48 -31.86 13.55
N THR A 686 29.35 -32.58 14.26
CA THR A 686 29.45 -34.04 14.11
C THR A 686 28.55 -34.75 15.13
N PHE A 687 27.53 -35.47 14.66
CA PHE A 687 26.70 -36.33 15.50
C PHE A 687 27.33 -37.71 15.60
N LYS A 688 27.76 -38.08 16.81
CA LYS A 688 28.35 -39.40 17.09
C LYS A 688 27.27 -40.44 17.30
N GLU A 689 27.57 -41.65 16.84
CA GLU A 689 26.76 -42.83 17.05
C GLU A 689 26.57 -43.09 18.56
N GLN A 690 25.36 -43.51 18.92
CA GLN A 690 25.04 -43.99 20.26
C GLN A 690 24.28 -45.31 20.15
N PRO A 691 24.45 -46.23 21.12
CA PRO A 691 23.67 -47.46 21.17
C PRO A 691 22.18 -47.15 21.05
N LEU A 692 21.43 -47.90 20.24
CA LEU A 692 19.98 -47.70 20.10
C LEU A 692 19.25 -47.76 21.46
N SER A 693 19.82 -48.46 22.45
CA SER A 693 19.32 -48.52 23.83
C SER A 693 19.39 -47.20 24.60
N SER A 694 20.22 -46.23 24.20
CA SER A 694 20.38 -44.93 24.88
C SER A 694 19.70 -43.76 24.15
N GLN A 695 19.04 -44.02 23.02
CA GLN A 695 18.33 -43.01 22.23
C GLN A 695 16.87 -42.86 22.68
N LEU A 696 16.30 -41.66 22.48
CA LEU A 696 14.85 -41.42 22.61
C LEU A 696 14.08 -42.08 21.46
N PRO A 697 12.80 -42.45 21.65
CA PRO A 697 11.97 -42.99 20.57
C PRO A 697 11.84 -42.02 19.40
N THR A 698 11.76 -42.55 18.18
CA THR A 698 11.47 -41.75 16.98
C THR A 698 10.00 -41.29 16.95
N ARG A 699 9.71 -40.33 16.07
CA ARG A 699 8.36 -39.77 15.90
C ARG A 699 7.35 -40.86 15.52
N VAL A 700 6.22 -40.87 16.21
CA VAL A 700 5.14 -41.84 15.96
C VAL A 700 4.30 -41.43 14.77
N HIS A 701 4.06 -42.37 13.86
CA HIS A 701 3.05 -42.24 12.82
C HIS A 701 1.69 -42.73 13.34
N VAL A 702 0.70 -41.85 13.35
CA VAL A 702 -0.70 -42.21 13.63
C VAL A 702 -1.31 -42.73 12.33
N SER A 703 -1.66 -44.00 12.27
CA SER A 703 -2.25 -44.64 11.08
C SER A 703 -3.75 -44.39 10.98
N SER A 704 -4.42 -44.11 12.10
CA SER A 704 -5.85 -43.81 12.11
C SER A 704 -6.30 -43.00 13.32
N LEU A 705 -7.19 -42.04 13.09
CA LEU A 705 -7.95 -41.33 14.13
C LEU A 705 -9.42 -41.35 13.71
N ARG A 706 -10.30 -42.00 14.48
CA ARG A 706 -11.71 -42.19 14.11
C ARG A 706 -12.66 -41.99 15.30
N PRO A 707 -13.91 -41.55 15.06
CA PRO A 707 -14.96 -41.54 16.07
C PRO A 707 -15.18 -42.93 16.68
N ALA A 708 -15.52 -42.98 17.97
CA ALA A 708 -15.97 -44.17 18.67
C ALA A 708 -17.11 -43.79 19.65
N PRO A 709 -17.96 -44.73 20.09
CA PRO A 709 -19.05 -44.41 21.02
C PRO A 709 -18.54 -43.73 22.29
N GLY A 710 -19.01 -42.50 22.55
CA GLY A 710 -18.59 -41.65 23.66
C GLY A 710 -17.12 -41.21 23.63
N GLY A 711 -16.49 -41.13 22.44
CA GLY A 711 -15.05 -40.93 22.36
C GLY A 711 -14.37 -40.93 20.98
N LEU A 712 -13.05 -41.16 21.00
CA LEU A 712 -12.18 -41.28 19.82
C LEU A 712 -11.29 -42.52 19.93
N THR A 713 -11.08 -43.23 18.83
CA THR A 713 -10.08 -44.30 18.72
C THR A 713 -8.87 -43.83 17.92
N VAL A 714 -7.68 -44.01 18.50
CA VAL A 714 -6.38 -43.71 17.88
C VAL A 714 -5.65 -45.02 17.61
N VAL A 715 -5.10 -45.16 16.40
CA VAL A 715 -4.24 -46.28 16.00
C VAL A 715 -2.91 -45.73 15.50
N VAL A 716 -1.81 -46.35 15.93
CA VAL A 716 -0.45 -45.99 15.50
C VAL A 716 0.17 -47.09 14.66
N ALA A 717 1.07 -46.72 13.76
CA ALA A 717 1.87 -47.67 13.01
C ALA A 717 2.82 -48.46 13.94
N ALA A 718 3.31 -49.61 13.48
CA ALA A 718 4.39 -50.31 14.16
C ALA A 718 5.67 -49.44 14.15
N PRO A 719 6.52 -49.51 15.20
CA PRO A 719 7.84 -48.89 15.14
C PRO A 719 8.65 -49.41 13.95
N THR A 720 9.40 -48.53 13.30
CA THR A 720 10.25 -48.90 12.16
C THR A 720 11.33 -49.89 12.61
N PRO A 721 11.55 -51.01 11.90
CA PRO A 721 12.66 -51.92 12.21
C PRO A 721 14.00 -51.16 12.29
N GLY A 722 14.76 -51.37 13.37
CA GLY A 722 16.02 -50.66 13.62
C GLY A 722 15.89 -49.32 14.35
N SER A 723 14.69 -48.87 14.72
CA SER A 723 14.52 -47.66 15.55
C SER A 723 14.79 -47.93 17.04
N PRO A 724 15.07 -46.89 17.86
CA PRO A 724 15.17 -47.01 19.31
C PRO A 724 13.95 -47.72 19.93
N PRO A 725 14.16 -48.54 20.98
CA PRO A 725 13.09 -49.36 21.55
C PRO A 725 11.97 -48.46 22.08
N VAL A 726 10.71 -48.90 21.93
CA VAL A 726 9.53 -48.24 22.46
C VAL A 726 8.94 -49.09 23.58
N SER A 727 8.80 -48.51 24.77
CA SER A 727 8.18 -49.19 25.92
C SER A 727 6.66 -49.01 25.97
N ARG A 728 6.16 -47.85 25.54
CA ARG A 728 4.73 -47.51 25.48
C ARG A 728 4.47 -46.34 24.55
N PHE A 729 3.23 -46.18 24.12
CA PHE A 729 2.74 -44.96 23.49
C PHE A 729 1.93 -44.13 24.48
N GLN A 730 1.83 -42.83 24.21
CA GLN A 730 1.00 -41.91 24.98
C GLN A 730 0.19 -41.01 24.06
N VAL A 731 -1.04 -40.70 24.45
CA VAL A 731 -1.94 -39.79 23.73
C VAL A 731 -2.49 -38.71 24.68
N SER A 732 -2.70 -37.51 24.16
CA SER A 732 -3.31 -36.39 24.88
C SER A 732 -4.34 -35.67 24.01
N VAL A 733 -5.44 -35.23 24.65
CA VAL A 733 -6.53 -34.42 24.04
C VAL A 733 -6.47 -32.95 24.46
N ASN A 734 -5.55 -32.58 25.36
CA ASN A 734 -5.42 -31.25 25.92
C ASN A 734 -3.99 -30.70 25.70
N ASN A 735 -3.47 -30.95 24.50
CA ASN A 735 -2.19 -30.44 24.03
C ASN A 735 -0.98 -30.79 24.93
N GLY A 736 -0.98 -32.01 25.50
CA GLY A 736 0.11 -32.52 26.30
C GLY A 736 0.09 -32.14 27.78
N ARG A 737 -0.97 -31.47 28.26
CA ARG A 737 -1.16 -31.20 29.72
C ARG A 737 -1.37 -32.49 30.52
N SER A 738 -2.08 -33.47 29.96
CA SER A 738 -2.23 -34.81 30.54
C SER A 738 -2.15 -35.90 29.47
N TRP A 739 -1.61 -37.07 29.83
CA TRP A 739 -1.32 -38.16 28.90
C TRP A 739 -1.94 -39.48 29.34
N THR A 740 -2.56 -40.19 28.40
CA THR A 740 -3.04 -41.57 28.57
C THR A 740 -2.08 -42.52 27.88
N SER A 741 -1.58 -43.54 28.59
CA SER A 741 -0.62 -44.51 28.01
C SER A 741 -1.35 -45.71 27.39
N PHE A 742 -0.79 -46.27 26.32
CA PHE A 742 -1.28 -47.50 25.69
C PHE A 742 -0.15 -48.38 25.14
N SER A 743 -0.45 -49.67 25.02
CA SER A 743 0.54 -50.72 24.76
C SER A 743 1.11 -50.70 23.34
N THR A 744 2.39 -51.05 23.22
CA THR A 744 3.06 -51.28 21.94
C THR A 744 2.55 -52.52 21.22
N ALA A 745 1.94 -53.47 21.93
CA ALA A 745 1.32 -54.66 21.34
C ALA A 745 -0.02 -54.32 20.67
N SER A 746 -0.88 -53.56 21.35
CA SER A 746 -2.21 -53.21 20.83
C SER A 746 -2.15 -52.12 19.77
N ARG A 747 -1.20 -51.18 19.87
CA ARG A 747 -1.03 -50.00 18.98
C ARG A 747 -2.30 -49.17 18.81
N ARG A 748 -3.24 -49.32 19.74
CA ARG A 748 -4.59 -48.78 19.69
C ARG A 748 -5.04 -48.38 21.08
N VAL A 749 -5.72 -47.24 21.15
CA VAL A 749 -6.39 -46.75 22.37
C VAL A 749 -7.72 -46.09 22.02
N THR A 750 -8.73 -46.29 22.87
CA THR A 750 -10.00 -45.59 22.78
C THR A 750 -10.12 -44.66 23.97
N LEU A 751 -10.20 -43.36 23.69
CA LEU A 751 -10.39 -42.29 24.66
C LEU A 751 -11.88 -42.11 24.89
N ARG A 752 -12.35 -42.43 26.08
CA ARG A 752 -13.76 -42.31 26.49
C ARG A 752 -13.98 -41.02 27.29
N SER A 753 -15.25 -40.65 27.48
CA SER A 753 -15.66 -39.46 28.25
C SER A 753 -15.29 -38.13 27.59
N LEU A 754 -15.27 -38.11 26.25
CA LEU A 754 -15.20 -36.86 25.49
C LEU A 754 -16.63 -36.34 25.26
N HIS A 755 -16.78 -35.02 25.14
CA HIS A 755 -18.09 -34.43 24.87
C HIS A 755 -18.52 -34.81 23.44
N SER A 756 -19.59 -35.60 23.34
CA SER A 756 -20.17 -36.00 22.06
C SER A 756 -20.48 -34.77 21.21
N GLY A 757 -20.13 -34.83 19.92
CA GLY A 757 -20.31 -33.71 18.99
C GLY A 757 -19.25 -32.61 19.06
N SER A 758 -18.33 -32.65 20.04
CA SER A 758 -17.19 -31.73 20.10
C SER A 758 -16.03 -32.21 19.21
N SER A 759 -15.32 -31.25 18.61
CA SER A 759 -14.18 -31.50 17.72
C SER A 759 -12.86 -31.50 18.49
N TYR A 760 -12.07 -32.56 18.36
CA TYR A 760 -10.81 -32.72 19.09
C TYR A 760 -9.63 -32.97 18.16
N SER A 761 -8.50 -32.34 18.46
CA SER A 761 -7.18 -32.71 17.95
C SER A 761 -6.43 -33.50 19.03
N VAL A 762 -5.80 -34.61 18.64
CA VAL A 762 -4.98 -35.42 19.56
C VAL A 762 -3.50 -35.24 19.26
N VAL A 763 -2.67 -35.40 20.29
CA VAL A 763 -1.22 -35.48 20.16
C VAL A 763 -0.74 -36.83 20.68
N VAL A 764 0.16 -37.49 19.94
CA VAL A 764 0.62 -38.85 20.23
C VAL A 764 2.14 -38.91 20.24
N ARG A 765 2.74 -39.63 21.21
CA ARG A 765 4.20 -39.83 21.30
C ARG A 765 4.56 -41.26 21.70
N ALA A 766 5.78 -41.68 21.40
CA ALA A 766 6.39 -42.92 21.89
C ALA A 766 7.28 -42.62 23.10
N VAL A 767 7.40 -43.57 24.01
CA VAL A 767 8.16 -43.44 25.26
C VAL A 767 9.00 -44.67 25.51
N ASN A 768 10.24 -44.50 25.98
CA ASN A 768 11.12 -45.58 26.42
C ASN A 768 11.82 -45.24 27.75
N GLY A 769 12.78 -46.08 28.17
CA GLY A 769 13.54 -45.89 29.41
C GLY A 769 14.35 -44.59 29.46
N ASN A 770 14.63 -43.97 28.31
CA ASN A 770 15.39 -42.71 28.21
C ASN A 770 14.49 -41.47 28.18
N GLY A 771 13.18 -41.64 28.00
CA GLY A 771 12.21 -40.55 28.04
C GLY A 771 11.22 -40.54 26.89
N ASN A 772 10.68 -39.34 26.62
CA ASN A 772 9.60 -39.12 25.68
C ASN A 772 10.14 -38.73 24.30
N GLY A 773 9.73 -39.46 23.26
CA GLY A 773 10.00 -39.08 21.87
C GLY A 773 9.14 -37.89 21.42
N PRO A 774 9.43 -37.33 20.23
CA PRO A 774 8.67 -36.23 19.66
C PRO A 774 7.21 -36.61 19.40
N TRP A 775 6.30 -35.65 19.60
CA TRP A 775 4.85 -35.85 19.50
C TRP A 775 4.31 -35.43 18.13
N THR A 776 3.32 -36.18 17.62
CA THR A 776 2.62 -35.93 16.36
C THR A 776 1.20 -35.46 16.65
N ARG A 777 0.78 -34.33 16.08
CA ARG A 777 -0.59 -33.82 16.17
C ARG A 777 -1.43 -34.35 15.00
N VAL A 778 -2.63 -34.84 15.28
CA VAL A 778 -3.58 -35.35 14.28
C VAL A 778 -5.01 -34.94 14.64
N GLY A 779 -5.78 -34.55 13.64
CA GLY A 779 -7.15 -34.03 13.79
C GLY A 779 -7.35 -32.74 13.01
N PRO A 780 -8.47 -32.04 13.21
CA PRO A 780 -9.51 -32.34 14.20
C PRO A 780 -10.50 -33.43 13.75
N VAL A 781 -11.05 -34.20 14.70
CA VAL A 781 -12.12 -35.20 14.47
C VAL A 781 -13.22 -35.05 15.54
N VAL A 782 -14.48 -35.12 15.11
CA VAL A 782 -15.65 -35.03 16.00
C VAL A 782 -15.80 -36.32 16.81
N ALA A 783 -15.94 -36.21 18.14
CA ALA A 783 -16.17 -37.36 19.00
C ALA A 783 -17.52 -38.03 18.70
N GLY A 784 -17.51 -39.37 18.64
CA GLY A 784 -18.70 -40.15 18.31
C GLY A 784 -19.80 -40.03 19.37
N ARG A 785 -21.07 -40.09 18.92
CA ARG A 785 -22.23 -40.14 19.81
C ARG A 785 -22.22 -41.38 20.70
#